data_AF-A0A2N3MZ87-F1
#
_entry.id   AF-A0A2N3MZ87-F1
#
_cell.length_a   1.000
_cell.length_b   1.000
_cell.length_c   1.000
_cell.angle_alpha   90.00
_cell.angle_beta   90.00
_cell.angle_gamma   90.00
#
_symmetry.space_group_name_H-M   'P 1'
#
loop_
_entity.id
_entity.type
_entity.pdbx_description
1 polymer ?
#
loop_
_entity_poly.entity_id
_entity_poly.type
_entity_poly.pdbx_seq_one_letter_code
_entity_poly.pdbx_strand_id
1 'polypeptide(L)'
;IQMRLNHLFSGAALVGLYAAVASAALSTASTILIFARDEASGKSGAYGLRGYGIPYEIVIVPVEGIELPELSTSETEGKYGGFIILSEVGYDYEDQWRSALTDEQWDTLYAYQELFGVRMVRLDAFPSAAFGTRTQHPAGGGCCEEGQEQLVSITNTTAFPTANLKADEGVSLQGIWHYPAIITDDSIAWQIAEFGPAGEFFEEPSTAAIINRIDNHEQMVFFMGWATDWALVSNYLQHAYIHWMTRGLFVGKRKTLLSTQVDDVHLDTPVYQVEGEGPAFRIIPEDLDAHKEWQQALNERLPPGSNYFMEMCHNGNGDIIVATDTDYGWEICDPNEAIDYESPPDTDLEFMKPPGTGTSLWPPDLFDYPWKLDCCEIDPLASWFMVPENRDVFAHVSHTFTHLELNNATYDDAWREIAFNREWLNQVGISQATMFSPSGIVPPAITGLHNADVIRAWLDNDIRHVVGDNTRPVLRNSDSPFWPKISNEEENGFPGLVIVPRFATNIYYNCDSPECTVLQWTHTTTIGHDVTFEDLIENEVRTNVRYLLGLQPDPYMFHQANMHQSDVETITIGDQTGTFSLLQTWVEHVTQEFTRLTNWPIRTLKHDDIAQFFLDRMALDQCNPNLAYNYSEDGLSIVGVTVTATDNICDVPIPVTFPGGAKVDEGEIREDKVGEEPLIVWATLSGSPVSFTLDEPVSLCPRNKIMNNTGKLVRYNFKLEADRSASTFLLACLISPQRKKISNANFKMVMRATFTRTYPMVGLPRCGIGLMPRTYRQMSTTQKTQTPEQNPKIMLEDPNGYGFIRHNPRPPKPRKTGVTEIRGPYYSAMGKRHLQDVFETMGYHVDGVKFAGGSFSLFPENRLRELLELCHENHAYVSTGGWIEHVLTQSDPHAAVDKYLQKCKDVGFDVIEISAGFLSIPPDDWLRLIDRVHNAGLIAKPECGIQFGAGGDTSSEELESLGTSDPSKIINMGKRFVNAGVERIMIESEGITENVRSWRTDVIQEILRELPAEKVMFEAADPPVFNWYIREFGAHVNLFVDHSQIVQLTCLRAGIWGMADTFGKITTFP
;
A
#
# COMPACT_ATOMS: atom_id res chain seq x y z
N ILE A 1 -50.51 -15.92 -30.14
CA ILE A 1 -50.71 -15.90 -31.61
C ILE A 1 -49.51 -15.15 -32.18
N GLN A 2 -48.65 -15.70 -33.03
CA GLN A 2 -48.54 -17.09 -33.53
C GLN A 2 -47.05 -17.42 -33.73
N MET A 3 -46.65 -18.66 -33.43
CA MET A 3 -45.25 -19.10 -33.44
C MET A 3 -44.97 -19.99 -34.67
N ARG A 4 -43.75 -19.93 -35.22
CA ARG A 4 -43.15 -20.86 -36.21
C ARG A 4 -43.85 -20.96 -37.58
N LEU A 5 -43.10 -20.69 -38.66
CA LEU A 5 -42.78 -21.68 -39.72
C LEU A 5 -41.83 -21.06 -40.76
N ASN A 6 -40.70 -21.73 -41.05
CA ASN A 6 -40.11 -21.96 -42.40
C ASN A 6 -38.60 -22.28 -42.32
N HIS A 7 -38.29 -23.57 -42.09
CA HIS A 7 -37.14 -24.22 -42.73
C HIS A 7 -37.70 -25.17 -43.79
N LEU A 8 -37.06 -25.25 -44.97
CA LEU A 8 -36.63 -26.49 -45.64
C LEU A 8 -36.23 -26.26 -47.11
N PHE A 9 -35.13 -26.90 -47.51
CA PHE A 9 -34.52 -26.90 -48.86
C PHE A 9 -33.98 -25.53 -49.34
N SER A 10 -32.87 -25.46 -50.06
CA SER A 10 -32.13 -26.51 -50.78
C SER A 10 -30.72 -26.78 -50.23
N GLY A 11 -30.38 -28.06 -50.07
CA GLY A 11 -28.98 -28.52 -50.03
C GLY A 11 -28.57 -29.23 -51.33
N ALA A 12 -27.37 -29.81 -51.34
CA ALA A 12 -26.79 -30.63 -52.43
C ALA A 12 -26.28 -29.90 -53.69
N ALA A 13 -25.17 -29.20 -53.54
CA ALA A 13 -24.12 -29.11 -54.56
C ALA A 13 -22.73 -29.23 -53.88
N LEU A 14 -21.72 -29.70 -54.62
CA LEU A 14 -20.31 -29.75 -54.19
C LEU A 14 -19.98 -30.59 -52.93
N VAL A 15 -20.16 -31.90 -53.03
CA VAL A 15 -19.15 -32.85 -52.50
C VAL A 15 -18.28 -33.25 -53.70
N GLY A 16 -16.98 -32.99 -53.69
CA GLY A 16 -16.19 -33.31 -54.89
C GLY A 16 -14.75 -32.80 -55.06
N LEU A 17 -13.99 -32.52 -54.00
CA LEU A 17 -12.53 -32.38 -54.13
C LEU A 17 -11.82 -32.91 -52.87
N TYR A 18 -10.92 -33.87 -53.07
CA TYR A 18 -10.13 -34.52 -52.02
C TYR A 18 -8.74 -33.86 -51.94
N ALA A 19 -8.09 -34.03 -50.79
CA ALA A 19 -6.63 -33.89 -50.60
C ALA A 19 -6.03 -32.47 -50.76
N ALA A 20 -6.53 -31.54 -49.95
CA ALA A 20 -5.68 -30.52 -49.31
C ALA A 20 -6.24 -30.21 -47.91
N VAL A 21 -5.91 -31.05 -46.92
CA VAL A 21 -6.02 -30.62 -45.52
C VAL A 21 -4.71 -29.93 -45.19
N ALA A 22 -4.65 -28.63 -45.50
CA ALA A 22 -3.76 -27.77 -44.74
C ALA A 22 -4.21 -27.87 -43.29
N SER A 23 -3.28 -28.16 -42.37
CA SER A 23 -3.55 -27.84 -40.97
C SER A 23 -3.72 -26.32 -40.91
N ALA A 24 -4.68 -25.83 -40.13
CA ALA A 24 -4.51 -24.48 -39.62
C ALA A 24 -3.17 -24.48 -38.85
N ALA A 25 -2.36 -23.44 -39.04
CA ALA A 25 -1.22 -23.22 -38.17
C ALA A 25 -1.77 -23.00 -36.75
N LEU A 26 -1.05 -23.47 -35.74
CA LEU A 26 -1.39 -23.15 -34.36
C LEU A 26 -1.25 -21.64 -34.15
N SER A 27 -2.11 -21.07 -33.32
CA SER A 27 -1.97 -19.72 -32.80
C SER A 27 -2.35 -19.68 -31.32
N THR A 28 -1.80 -18.70 -30.61
CA THR A 28 -2.03 -18.53 -29.18
C THR A 28 -1.98 -17.03 -28.85
N ALA A 29 -2.99 -16.49 -28.18
CA ALA A 29 -2.93 -15.12 -27.67
C ALA A 29 -1.92 -15.02 -26.49
N SER A 30 -1.30 -13.85 -26.30
CA SER A 30 -0.20 -13.67 -25.35
C SER A 30 -0.64 -13.40 -23.92
N THR A 31 -1.95 -13.38 -23.64
CA THR A 31 -2.51 -13.16 -22.31
C THR A 31 -1.97 -14.18 -21.31
N ILE A 32 -1.54 -13.73 -20.12
CA ILE A 32 -1.07 -14.62 -19.05
C ILE A 32 -2.22 -14.94 -18.11
N LEU A 33 -2.48 -16.23 -17.84
CA LEU A 33 -3.49 -16.65 -16.86
C LEU A 33 -2.84 -16.91 -15.51
N ILE A 34 -3.35 -16.25 -14.47
CA ILE A 34 -2.81 -16.26 -13.10
C ILE A 34 -3.81 -16.98 -12.19
N PHE A 35 -3.38 -18.06 -11.55
CA PHE A 35 -4.16 -18.76 -10.52
C PHE A 35 -3.60 -18.40 -9.14
N ALA A 36 -4.46 -17.85 -8.29
CA ALA A 36 -4.14 -17.42 -6.93
C ALA A 36 -5.25 -17.82 -5.96
N ARG A 37 -4.96 -17.82 -4.65
CA ARG A 37 -5.93 -18.16 -3.59
C ARG A 37 -6.85 -16.98 -3.23
N ASP A 38 -6.37 -15.78 -3.49
CA ASP A 38 -6.90 -14.50 -3.02
C ASP A 38 -6.45 -13.36 -3.96
N GLU A 39 -7.07 -12.18 -3.83
CA GLU A 39 -6.82 -11.05 -4.72
C GLU A 39 -5.45 -10.38 -4.48
N ALA A 40 -4.87 -10.46 -3.28
CA ALA A 40 -3.56 -9.86 -2.98
C ALA A 40 -2.42 -10.67 -3.62
N SER A 41 -2.42 -11.98 -3.45
CA SER A 41 -1.56 -12.92 -4.17
C SER A 41 -1.71 -12.75 -5.70
N GLY A 42 -2.96 -12.67 -6.19
CA GLY A 42 -3.23 -12.44 -7.61
C GLY A 42 -2.64 -11.13 -8.13
N LYS A 43 -2.82 -10.03 -7.39
CA LYS A 43 -2.23 -8.72 -7.69
C LYS A 43 -0.71 -8.76 -7.67
N SER A 44 -0.08 -9.46 -6.72
CA SER A 44 1.38 -9.52 -6.67
C SER A 44 1.98 -10.30 -7.85
N GLY A 45 1.39 -11.45 -8.22
CA GLY A 45 1.80 -12.18 -9.42
C GLY A 45 1.59 -11.40 -10.73
N ALA A 46 0.61 -10.48 -10.75
CA ALA A 46 0.29 -9.63 -11.89
C ALA A 46 1.10 -8.32 -11.96
N TYR A 47 1.68 -7.85 -10.85
CA TYR A 47 2.21 -6.48 -10.74
C TYR A 47 3.27 -6.16 -11.79
N GLY A 48 4.26 -7.05 -11.98
CA GLY A 48 5.26 -6.91 -13.04
C GLY A 48 4.63 -6.88 -14.44
N LEU A 49 3.71 -7.80 -14.76
CA LEU A 49 3.01 -7.81 -16.05
C LEU A 49 2.28 -6.48 -16.31
N ARG A 50 1.66 -5.92 -15.26
CA ARG A 50 1.01 -4.61 -15.29
C ARG A 50 2.01 -3.47 -15.56
N GLY A 51 3.22 -3.53 -15.01
CA GLY A 51 4.30 -2.57 -15.30
C GLY A 51 4.73 -2.62 -16.77
N TYR A 52 4.94 -3.81 -17.33
CA TYR A 52 5.29 -3.97 -18.75
C TYR A 52 4.13 -3.63 -19.71
N GLY A 53 2.88 -3.68 -19.25
CA GLY A 53 1.69 -3.60 -20.11
C GLY A 53 1.35 -4.91 -20.83
N ILE A 54 1.74 -6.05 -20.25
CA ILE A 54 1.42 -7.40 -20.77
C ILE A 54 0.01 -7.79 -20.31
N PRO A 55 -0.92 -8.17 -21.21
CA PRO A 55 -2.25 -8.62 -20.84
C PRO A 55 -2.25 -9.84 -19.91
N TYR A 56 -3.10 -9.82 -18.89
CA TYR A 56 -3.27 -10.92 -17.95
C TYR A 56 -4.72 -11.09 -17.51
N GLU A 57 -5.04 -12.27 -16.97
CA GLU A 57 -6.31 -12.60 -16.33
C GLU A 57 -6.01 -13.25 -14.97
N ILE A 58 -6.69 -12.81 -13.90
CA ILE A 58 -6.55 -13.39 -12.56
C ILE A 58 -7.79 -14.26 -12.29
N VAL A 59 -7.56 -15.51 -11.91
CA VAL A 59 -8.56 -16.47 -11.45
C VAL A 59 -8.27 -16.83 -10.00
N ILE A 60 -9.24 -16.51 -9.14
CA ILE A 60 -9.21 -16.88 -7.72
C ILE A 60 -9.71 -18.32 -7.58
N VAL A 61 -8.90 -19.17 -6.96
CA VAL A 61 -9.19 -20.57 -6.68
C VAL A 61 -9.38 -20.74 -5.17
N PRO A 62 -10.62 -20.72 -4.64
CA PRO A 62 -10.89 -20.92 -3.23
C PRO A 62 -10.73 -22.41 -2.84
N VAL A 63 -10.82 -22.71 -1.54
CA VAL A 63 -10.57 -24.05 -0.97
C VAL A 63 -11.53 -25.14 -1.50
N GLU A 64 -12.72 -24.76 -1.99
CA GLU A 64 -13.69 -25.65 -2.63
C GLU A 64 -13.30 -26.04 -4.08
N GLY A 65 -12.32 -25.35 -4.68
CA GLY A 65 -11.94 -25.48 -6.08
C GLY A 65 -12.84 -24.68 -7.03
N ILE A 66 -12.58 -24.82 -8.34
CA ILE A 66 -13.30 -24.15 -9.43
C ILE A 66 -13.60 -25.11 -10.58
N GLU A 67 -14.42 -24.68 -11.56
CA GLU A 67 -14.27 -25.16 -12.94
C GLU A 67 -13.19 -24.28 -13.63
N LEU A 68 -12.29 -24.87 -14.43
CA LEU A 68 -11.27 -24.10 -15.15
C LEU A 68 -11.92 -23.17 -16.19
N PRO A 69 -11.35 -21.97 -16.45
CA PRO A 69 -11.77 -21.15 -17.59
C PRO A 69 -11.52 -21.89 -18.91
N GLU A 70 -12.32 -21.58 -19.93
CA GLU A 70 -12.15 -22.13 -21.28
C GLU A 70 -10.79 -21.68 -21.85
N LEU A 71 -9.82 -22.58 -21.96
CA LEU A 71 -8.42 -22.28 -22.32
C LEU A 71 -8.17 -22.02 -23.81
N SER A 72 -9.04 -22.48 -24.71
CA SER A 72 -8.88 -22.36 -26.17
C SER A 72 -10.20 -22.06 -26.87
N THR A 73 -10.18 -21.36 -28.01
CA THR A 73 -11.37 -21.11 -28.85
C THR A 73 -11.64 -22.25 -29.84
N SER A 74 -10.63 -23.08 -30.12
CA SER A 74 -10.73 -24.23 -31.03
C SER A 74 -9.67 -25.31 -30.73
N GLU A 75 -9.58 -26.35 -31.59
CA GLU A 75 -8.48 -27.35 -31.56
C GLU A 75 -7.10 -26.72 -31.91
N THR A 76 -7.04 -25.47 -32.41
CA THR A 76 -5.82 -24.86 -32.95
C THR A 76 -5.53 -23.43 -32.47
N GLU A 77 -6.38 -22.85 -31.63
CA GLU A 77 -6.29 -21.45 -31.17
C GLU A 77 -6.38 -21.37 -29.64
N GLY A 78 -5.26 -21.08 -28.98
CA GLY A 78 -5.18 -20.93 -27.52
C GLY A 78 -5.40 -19.49 -27.06
N LYS A 79 -6.03 -19.29 -25.89
CA LYS A 79 -6.29 -17.94 -25.34
C LYS A 79 -5.17 -17.39 -24.46
N TYR A 80 -4.30 -18.25 -23.95
CA TYR A 80 -3.30 -17.90 -22.96
C TYR A 80 -1.89 -18.30 -23.39
N GLY A 81 -0.93 -17.37 -23.30
CA GLY A 81 0.46 -17.53 -23.72
C GLY A 81 1.38 -18.10 -22.64
N GLY A 82 0.90 -18.12 -21.39
CA GLY A 82 1.60 -18.67 -20.23
C GLY A 82 0.71 -18.71 -18.99
N PHE A 83 1.18 -19.41 -17.97
CA PHE A 83 0.50 -19.58 -16.68
C PHE A 83 1.37 -19.08 -15.53
N ILE A 84 0.79 -18.42 -14.53
CA ILE A 84 1.42 -18.20 -13.21
C ILE A 84 0.53 -18.87 -12.16
N ILE A 85 1.12 -19.67 -11.28
CA ILE A 85 0.46 -20.28 -10.12
C ILE A 85 1.15 -19.76 -8.86
N LEU A 86 0.39 -19.19 -7.92
CA LEU A 86 0.90 -18.78 -6.60
C LEU A 86 0.50 -19.77 -5.51
N SER A 87 1.44 -20.10 -4.62
CA SER A 87 1.27 -21.04 -3.49
C SER A 87 0.72 -22.41 -3.89
N GLU A 88 0.93 -22.82 -5.16
CA GLU A 88 0.30 -23.98 -5.81
C GLU A 88 -1.24 -24.00 -5.76
N VAL A 89 -1.87 -22.85 -5.47
CA VAL A 89 -3.24 -22.71 -4.94
C VAL A 89 -3.58 -23.75 -3.87
N GLY A 90 -2.63 -23.94 -2.94
CA GLY A 90 -2.66 -24.93 -1.88
C GLY A 90 -3.36 -24.49 -0.61
N TYR A 91 -4.07 -25.43 0.01
CA TYR A 91 -4.79 -25.28 1.26
C TYR A 91 -4.54 -26.47 2.18
N ASP A 92 -4.71 -26.26 3.49
CA ASP A 92 -4.78 -27.33 4.46
C ASP A 92 -6.18 -27.96 4.43
N TYR A 93 -6.26 -29.25 4.08
CA TYR A 93 -7.45 -30.07 4.30
C TYR A 93 -7.15 -30.98 5.48
N GLU A 94 -8.13 -31.32 6.33
CA GLU A 94 -7.93 -31.97 7.65
C GLU A 94 -6.98 -33.20 7.70
N ASP A 95 -6.74 -33.88 6.59
CA ASP A 95 -5.81 -35.01 6.44
C ASP A 95 -4.45 -34.67 5.76
N GLN A 96 -4.36 -33.59 4.95
CA GLN A 96 -3.16 -33.20 4.18
C GLN A 96 -3.27 -31.80 3.50
N TRP A 97 -2.14 -31.11 3.38
CA TRP A 97 -1.96 -29.97 2.47
C TRP A 97 -1.95 -30.41 1.00
N ARG A 98 -2.66 -29.69 0.13
CA ARG A 98 -2.69 -29.94 -1.34
C ARG A 98 -3.30 -28.75 -2.11
N SER A 99 -3.12 -28.74 -3.44
CA SER A 99 -3.80 -27.81 -4.35
C SER A 99 -5.33 -27.96 -4.31
N ALA A 100 -6.06 -26.85 -4.48
CA ALA A 100 -7.49 -26.83 -4.74
C ALA A 100 -7.86 -27.11 -6.22
N LEU A 101 -6.89 -27.06 -7.14
CA LEU A 101 -7.06 -27.61 -8.49
C LEU A 101 -6.84 -29.12 -8.46
N THR A 102 -7.74 -29.87 -9.12
CA THR A 102 -7.70 -31.34 -9.15
C THR A 102 -6.62 -31.88 -10.09
N ASP A 103 -6.25 -33.15 -9.93
CA ASP A 103 -5.30 -33.84 -10.82
C ASP A 103 -5.72 -33.74 -12.31
N GLU A 104 -7.02 -33.85 -12.60
CA GLU A 104 -7.58 -33.72 -13.96
C GLU A 104 -7.46 -32.27 -14.51
N GLN A 105 -7.49 -31.28 -13.63
CA GLN A 105 -7.27 -29.86 -13.99
C GLN A 105 -5.78 -29.57 -14.21
N TRP A 106 -4.90 -30.17 -13.41
CA TRP A 106 -3.45 -30.13 -13.65
C TRP A 106 -3.08 -30.80 -14.98
N ASP A 107 -3.58 -32.00 -15.24
CA ASP A 107 -3.42 -32.70 -16.53
C ASP A 107 -3.94 -31.86 -17.71
N THR A 108 -5.05 -31.13 -17.52
CA THR A 108 -5.60 -30.22 -18.54
C THR A 108 -4.66 -29.04 -18.82
N LEU A 109 -4.06 -28.44 -17.79
CA LEU A 109 -3.06 -27.37 -17.95
C LEU A 109 -1.78 -27.90 -18.63
N TYR A 110 -1.27 -29.07 -18.23
CA TYR A 110 -0.09 -29.68 -18.85
C TYR A 110 -0.33 -30.09 -20.31
N ALA A 111 -1.52 -30.60 -20.64
CA ALA A 111 -1.91 -30.89 -22.02
C ALA A 111 -1.99 -29.61 -22.88
N TYR A 112 -2.44 -28.49 -22.31
CA TYR A 112 -2.41 -27.19 -22.97
C TYR A 112 -0.96 -26.69 -23.20
N GLN A 113 -0.05 -26.91 -22.22
CA GLN A 113 1.38 -26.64 -22.43
C GLN A 113 1.97 -27.44 -23.60
N GLU A 114 1.65 -28.74 -23.71
CA GLU A 114 2.12 -29.56 -24.84
C GLU A 114 1.50 -29.16 -26.19
N LEU A 115 0.23 -28.73 -26.20
CA LEU A 115 -0.50 -28.35 -27.41
C LEU A 115 -0.07 -26.99 -27.98
N PHE A 116 0.17 -25.99 -27.12
CA PHE A 116 0.51 -24.63 -27.55
C PHE A 116 1.97 -24.22 -27.27
N GLY A 117 2.76 -25.07 -26.60
CA GLY A 117 4.15 -24.78 -26.27
C GLY A 117 4.30 -23.67 -25.22
N VAL A 118 3.29 -23.43 -24.40
CA VAL A 118 3.28 -22.36 -23.40
C VAL A 118 4.00 -22.76 -22.12
N ARG A 119 4.46 -21.76 -21.36
CA ARG A 119 5.28 -21.93 -20.15
C ARG A 119 4.47 -21.68 -18.88
N MET A 120 4.81 -22.39 -17.80
CA MET A 120 4.18 -22.23 -16.48
C MET A 120 5.21 -21.69 -15.47
N VAL A 121 4.79 -20.77 -14.60
CA VAL A 121 5.57 -20.25 -13.48
C VAL A 121 4.89 -20.70 -12.19
N ARG A 122 5.68 -21.18 -11.22
CA ARG A 122 5.25 -21.48 -9.86
C ARG A 122 5.96 -20.52 -8.92
N LEU A 123 5.21 -19.67 -8.23
CA LEU A 123 5.68 -18.79 -7.16
C LEU A 123 5.21 -19.37 -5.82
N ASP A 124 5.98 -19.19 -4.75
CA ASP A 124 5.68 -19.75 -3.42
C ASP A 124 5.44 -21.28 -3.45
N ALA A 125 6.26 -22.02 -4.21
CA ALA A 125 6.13 -23.47 -4.33
C ALA A 125 6.92 -24.20 -3.23
N PHE A 126 6.42 -25.35 -2.78
CA PHE A 126 7.15 -26.18 -1.81
C PHE A 126 8.13 -27.13 -2.53
N PRO A 127 9.42 -27.23 -2.12
CA PRO A 127 10.39 -28.15 -2.75
C PRO A 127 9.96 -29.61 -2.68
N SER A 128 9.66 -30.21 -3.84
CA SER A 128 9.03 -31.52 -3.93
C SER A 128 9.60 -32.40 -5.05
N ALA A 129 9.40 -33.71 -4.93
CA ALA A 129 9.87 -34.67 -5.92
C ALA A 129 9.23 -34.47 -7.31
N ALA A 130 8.06 -33.82 -7.40
CA ALA A 130 7.45 -33.44 -8.68
C ALA A 130 8.25 -32.33 -9.40
N PHE A 131 8.98 -31.51 -8.65
CA PHE A 131 9.93 -30.52 -9.16
C PHE A 131 11.36 -31.09 -9.31
N GLY A 132 11.57 -32.37 -9.05
CA GLY A 132 12.91 -32.98 -8.97
C GLY A 132 13.72 -32.53 -7.75
N THR A 133 13.10 -31.90 -6.75
CA THR A 133 13.78 -31.31 -5.57
C THR A 133 13.28 -31.89 -4.24
N ARG A 134 13.88 -31.43 -3.15
CA ARG A 134 13.41 -31.55 -1.77
C ARG A 134 13.93 -30.37 -0.94
N THR A 135 13.41 -30.17 0.27
CA THR A 135 14.00 -29.22 1.22
C THR A 135 15.42 -29.65 1.62
N GLN A 136 16.30 -28.67 1.83
CA GLN A 136 17.63 -28.85 2.41
C GLN A 136 17.49 -29.32 3.87
N HIS A 137 16.66 -28.63 4.66
CA HIS A 137 16.38 -29.01 6.05
C HIS A 137 15.67 -30.38 6.12
N PRO A 138 16.20 -31.38 6.87
CA PRO A 138 15.66 -32.75 6.88
C PRO A 138 14.24 -32.91 7.43
N ALA A 139 13.71 -31.90 8.13
CA ALA A 139 12.36 -31.90 8.69
C ALA A 139 11.36 -31.03 7.90
N GLY A 140 11.73 -30.50 6.73
CA GLY A 140 10.82 -29.68 5.90
C GLY A 140 10.64 -28.23 6.36
N GLY A 141 11.48 -27.74 7.27
CA GLY A 141 11.46 -26.35 7.73
C GLY A 141 11.97 -25.38 6.65
N GLY A 142 11.36 -24.19 6.61
CA GLY A 142 11.80 -23.05 5.79
C GLY A 142 12.72 -22.10 6.55
N CYS A 143 12.94 -20.92 5.97
CA CYS A 143 13.66 -19.78 6.54
C CYS A 143 12.89 -18.49 6.19
N CYS A 144 13.05 -17.37 6.90
CA CYS A 144 13.86 -17.18 8.10
C CYS A 144 13.02 -16.60 9.25
N GLU A 145 13.49 -16.81 10.48
CA GLU A 145 12.95 -16.17 11.68
C GLU A 145 13.17 -14.65 11.62
N GLU A 146 12.40 -13.89 12.41
CA GLU A 146 12.47 -12.43 12.45
C GLU A 146 13.90 -11.92 12.72
N GLY A 147 14.40 -11.02 11.86
CA GLY A 147 15.75 -10.46 11.95
C GLY A 147 16.88 -11.35 11.45
N GLN A 148 16.61 -12.56 10.93
CA GLN A 148 17.61 -13.39 10.26
C GLN A 148 17.62 -13.12 8.73
N GLU A 149 18.78 -12.70 8.22
CA GLU A 149 19.02 -12.52 6.78
C GLU A 149 19.39 -13.84 6.08
N GLN A 150 18.97 -13.97 4.82
CA GLN A 150 19.47 -14.96 3.87
C GLN A 150 19.40 -14.37 2.45
N LEU A 151 20.55 -14.08 1.83
CA LEU A 151 20.55 -13.48 0.48
C LEU A 151 20.14 -14.50 -0.60
N VAL A 152 19.42 -14.06 -1.63
CA VAL A 152 19.24 -14.79 -2.90
C VAL A 152 20.03 -14.12 -4.04
N SER A 153 20.60 -14.92 -4.94
CA SER A 153 21.17 -14.43 -6.21
C SER A 153 20.71 -15.28 -7.40
N ILE A 154 20.70 -14.68 -8.60
CA ILE A 154 20.44 -15.40 -9.86
C ILE A 154 21.74 -16.02 -10.35
N THR A 155 21.89 -17.35 -10.30
CA THR A 155 23.12 -18.04 -10.73
C THR A 155 23.13 -18.41 -12.22
N ASN A 156 22.01 -18.26 -12.94
CA ASN A 156 21.95 -18.58 -14.38
C ASN A 156 20.85 -17.82 -15.13
N THR A 157 21.24 -16.84 -15.95
CA THR A 157 20.36 -16.00 -16.78
C THR A 157 20.11 -16.54 -18.19
N THR A 158 20.75 -17.64 -18.60
CA THR A 158 20.78 -18.10 -20.01
C THR A 158 19.42 -18.48 -20.60
N ALA A 159 18.43 -18.77 -19.76
CA ALA A 159 17.07 -19.08 -20.19
C ALA A 159 16.18 -17.84 -20.43
N PHE A 160 16.63 -16.66 -19.99
CA PHE A 160 15.92 -15.38 -20.06
C PHE A 160 16.88 -14.19 -20.32
N PRO A 161 17.76 -14.25 -21.34
CA PRO A 161 18.81 -13.25 -21.53
C PRO A 161 18.26 -11.84 -21.77
N THR A 162 17.08 -11.72 -22.40
CA THR A 162 16.41 -10.42 -22.63
C THR A 162 15.92 -9.75 -21.34
N ALA A 163 15.82 -10.49 -20.22
CA ALA A 163 15.54 -9.91 -18.90
C ALA A 163 16.64 -8.94 -18.47
N ASN A 164 17.86 -9.12 -18.98
CA ASN A 164 18.95 -8.15 -18.79
C ASN A 164 19.27 -7.93 -17.30
N LEU A 165 19.20 -9.01 -16.53
CA LEU A 165 19.56 -9.10 -15.10
C LEU A 165 21.02 -9.54 -14.98
N LYS A 166 21.70 -9.10 -13.92
CA LYS A 166 23.05 -9.57 -13.61
C LYS A 166 23.00 -10.86 -12.79
N ALA A 167 23.99 -11.72 -13.02
CA ALA A 167 24.13 -12.99 -12.32
C ALA A 167 25.02 -12.82 -11.07
N ASP A 168 24.85 -13.74 -10.11
CA ASP A 168 25.61 -13.85 -8.85
C ASP A 168 25.49 -12.64 -7.89
N GLU A 169 24.62 -11.67 -8.22
CA GLU A 169 24.28 -10.51 -7.40
C GLU A 169 23.26 -10.87 -6.30
N GLY A 170 23.65 -10.67 -5.03
CA GLY A 170 22.81 -10.98 -3.87
C GLY A 170 21.76 -9.90 -3.56
N VAL A 171 20.59 -10.33 -3.08
CA VAL A 171 19.46 -9.48 -2.62
C VAL A 171 18.88 -10.06 -1.33
N SER A 172 18.49 -9.19 -0.39
CA SER A 172 17.89 -9.57 0.90
C SER A 172 16.57 -10.35 0.78
N LEU A 173 16.33 -11.27 1.71
CA LEU A 173 15.05 -11.97 1.92
C LEU A 173 14.39 -11.65 3.27
N GLN A 174 14.79 -10.58 3.96
CA GLN A 174 14.15 -10.21 5.22
C GLN A 174 12.62 -10.03 5.04
N GLY A 175 11.86 -10.74 5.88
CA GLY A 175 10.39 -10.80 5.80
C GLY A 175 9.81 -11.77 4.75
N ILE A 176 10.62 -12.28 3.80
CA ILE A 176 10.16 -13.25 2.79
C ILE A 176 10.40 -14.67 3.30
N TRP A 177 9.32 -15.38 3.61
CA TRP A 177 9.40 -16.81 3.91
C TRP A 177 9.79 -17.62 2.68
N HIS A 178 10.67 -18.61 2.86
CA HIS A 178 11.23 -19.40 1.77
C HIS A 178 11.71 -20.79 2.22
N TYR A 179 11.98 -21.68 1.26
CA TYR A 179 12.34 -23.07 1.50
C TYR A 179 13.65 -23.43 0.80
N PRO A 180 14.81 -23.26 1.48
CA PRO A 180 16.10 -23.77 1.05
C PRO A 180 16.02 -25.19 0.48
N ALA A 181 16.39 -25.38 -0.79
CA ALA A 181 16.13 -26.62 -1.53
C ALA A 181 17.40 -27.32 -2.05
N ILE A 182 17.26 -28.61 -2.38
CA ILE A 182 18.28 -29.44 -3.03
C ILE A 182 17.67 -30.10 -4.25
N ILE A 183 18.34 -29.96 -5.41
CA ILE A 183 18.04 -30.75 -6.61
C ILE A 183 18.42 -32.23 -6.37
N THR A 184 17.49 -33.12 -6.70
CA THR A 184 17.62 -34.58 -6.54
C THR A 184 17.48 -35.35 -7.85
N ASP A 185 16.96 -34.73 -8.90
CA ASP A 185 16.95 -35.25 -10.27
C ASP A 185 17.40 -34.15 -11.26
N ASP A 186 18.67 -34.21 -11.66
CA ASP A 186 19.30 -33.27 -12.60
C ASP A 186 18.92 -33.55 -14.07
N SER A 187 18.13 -34.60 -14.34
CA SER A 187 17.62 -34.88 -15.69
C SER A 187 16.34 -34.10 -16.01
N ILE A 188 15.61 -33.65 -14.99
CA ILE A 188 14.38 -32.85 -15.12
C ILE A 188 14.44 -31.45 -14.50
N ALA A 189 15.49 -31.11 -13.75
CA ALA A 189 15.61 -29.84 -13.02
C ALA A 189 17.01 -29.23 -13.11
N TRP A 190 17.11 -27.90 -13.31
CA TRP A 190 18.38 -27.17 -13.16
C TRP A 190 18.19 -25.84 -12.44
N GLN A 191 19.21 -25.44 -11.67
CA GLN A 191 19.20 -24.22 -10.87
C GLN A 191 19.29 -22.96 -11.73
N ILE A 192 18.52 -21.94 -11.34
CA ILE A 192 18.63 -20.56 -11.88
C ILE A 192 18.88 -19.51 -10.79
N ALA A 193 18.56 -19.80 -9.53
CA ALA A 193 18.84 -18.93 -8.39
C ALA A 193 19.23 -19.76 -7.15
N GLU A 194 20.02 -19.16 -6.27
CA GLU A 194 20.61 -19.77 -5.07
C GLU A 194 20.37 -18.89 -3.85
N PHE A 195 20.02 -19.51 -2.72
CA PHE A 195 20.09 -18.91 -1.39
C PHE A 195 21.53 -19.07 -0.88
N GLY A 196 22.14 -17.98 -0.41
CA GLY A 196 23.36 -18.03 0.38
C GLY A 196 23.16 -18.72 1.73
N PRO A 197 24.23 -18.93 2.52
CA PRO A 197 24.12 -19.58 3.83
C PRO A 197 23.48 -18.67 4.88
N ALA A 198 22.72 -19.25 5.83
CA ALA A 198 22.05 -18.50 6.90
C ALA A 198 21.82 -19.33 8.19
N GLY A 199 21.99 -18.66 9.34
CA GLY A 199 21.74 -19.23 10.68
C GLY A 199 22.56 -20.49 11.01
N GLU A 200 22.10 -21.28 11.98
CA GLU A 200 22.73 -22.55 12.37
C GLU A 200 22.21 -23.77 11.54
N PHE A 201 21.18 -23.58 10.69
CA PHE A 201 20.52 -24.68 9.97
C PHE A 201 20.78 -24.72 8.47
N PHE A 202 21.25 -23.61 7.88
CA PHE A 202 21.53 -23.49 6.44
C PHE A 202 22.98 -23.03 6.22
N GLU A 203 23.94 -23.76 6.81
CA GLU A 203 25.39 -23.44 6.78
C GLU A 203 26.02 -23.43 5.36
N GLU A 204 25.35 -24.04 4.37
CA GLU A 204 25.82 -24.21 2.99
C GLU A 204 24.74 -23.67 2.01
N PRO A 205 25.13 -23.07 0.87
CA PRO A 205 24.19 -22.58 -0.14
C PRO A 205 23.20 -23.63 -0.64
N SER A 206 22.05 -23.18 -1.15
CA SER A 206 20.95 -24.05 -1.57
C SER A 206 20.11 -23.48 -2.70
N THR A 207 19.41 -24.34 -3.44
CA THR A 207 18.62 -23.93 -4.60
C THR A 207 17.44 -23.06 -4.18
N ALA A 208 17.32 -21.85 -4.74
CA ALA A 208 16.20 -20.93 -4.52
C ALA A 208 15.15 -20.97 -5.63
N ALA A 209 15.60 -21.14 -6.88
CA ALA A 209 14.72 -21.35 -8.01
C ALA A 209 15.34 -22.26 -9.07
N ILE A 210 14.47 -22.95 -9.80
CA ILE A 210 14.82 -23.85 -10.90
C ILE A 210 14.01 -23.56 -12.15
N ILE A 211 14.46 -24.13 -13.27
CA ILE A 211 13.56 -24.49 -14.37
C ILE A 211 13.48 -26.02 -14.42
N ASN A 212 12.28 -26.54 -14.57
CA ASN A 212 12.03 -27.93 -14.93
C ASN A 212 11.77 -28.10 -16.43
N ARG A 213 12.12 -29.30 -16.90
CA ARG A 213 11.61 -29.86 -18.13
C ARG A 213 11.19 -31.31 -17.88
N ILE A 214 9.88 -31.54 -17.85
CA ILE A 214 9.28 -32.85 -17.58
C ILE A 214 8.52 -33.25 -18.85
N ASP A 215 8.92 -34.36 -19.45
CA ASP A 215 8.51 -34.79 -20.79
C ASP A 215 8.56 -33.65 -21.83
N ASN A 216 7.40 -33.11 -22.22
CA ASN A 216 7.25 -32.04 -23.21
C ASN A 216 6.91 -30.68 -22.60
N HIS A 217 6.65 -30.56 -21.28
CA HIS A 217 6.28 -29.29 -20.63
C HIS A 217 7.46 -28.59 -19.93
N GLU A 218 7.39 -27.27 -19.87
CA GLU A 218 8.40 -26.38 -19.27
C GLU A 218 7.77 -25.59 -18.11
N GLN A 219 8.40 -25.61 -16.92
CA GLN A 219 7.98 -24.76 -15.80
C GLN A 219 9.17 -24.10 -15.09
N MET A 220 9.02 -22.87 -14.59
CA MET A 220 9.98 -22.19 -13.73
C MET A 220 9.41 -22.13 -12.31
N VAL A 221 10.21 -22.45 -11.30
CA VAL A 221 9.72 -22.69 -9.93
C VAL A 221 10.59 -21.92 -8.93
N PHE A 222 9.96 -21.06 -8.13
CA PHE A 222 10.59 -20.32 -7.02
C PHE A 222 10.12 -20.91 -5.68
N PHE A 223 11.08 -21.22 -4.81
CA PHE A 223 10.84 -21.80 -3.48
C PHE A 223 10.75 -20.71 -2.40
N MET A 224 10.05 -19.61 -2.69
CA MET A 224 9.94 -18.41 -1.86
C MET A 224 8.61 -17.69 -2.07
N GLY A 225 8.12 -17.05 -1.01
CA GLY A 225 6.96 -16.16 -1.03
C GLY A 225 7.14 -14.96 -1.96
N TRP A 226 6.03 -14.33 -2.33
CA TRP A 226 6.01 -13.23 -3.31
C TRP A 226 5.19 -12.04 -2.81
N ALA A 227 5.82 -10.87 -2.70
CA ALA A 227 5.21 -9.66 -2.14
C ALA A 227 5.74 -8.39 -2.84
N THR A 228 5.37 -8.20 -4.10
CA THR A 228 5.80 -7.05 -4.92
C THR A 228 5.31 -5.69 -4.40
N ASP A 229 4.32 -5.70 -3.52
CA ASP A 229 3.74 -4.54 -2.85
C ASP A 229 4.67 -3.89 -1.82
N TRP A 230 5.60 -4.65 -1.20
CA TRP A 230 6.62 -4.11 -0.28
C TRP A 230 8.05 -4.63 -0.49
N ALA A 231 8.26 -5.81 -1.07
CA ALA A 231 9.57 -6.43 -1.19
C ALA A 231 10.31 -6.04 -2.49
N LEU A 232 11.57 -5.58 -2.36
CA LEU A 232 12.46 -5.32 -3.50
C LEU A 232 12.76 -6.61 -4.27
N VAL A 233 13.03 -7.71 -3.56
CA VAL A 233 13.43 -8.99 -4.15
C VAL A 233 12.37 -9.60 -5.08
N SER A 234 11.08 -9.52 -4.73
CA SER A 234 9.99 -9.96 -5.62
C SER A 234 9.90 -9.08 -6.87
N ASN A 235 10.18 -7.77 -6.74
CA ASN A 235 10.27 -6.87 -7.89
C ASN A 235 11.52 -7.11 -8.74
N TYR A 236 12.64 -7.57 -8.17
CA TYR A 236 13.83 -7.94 -8.94
C TYR A 236 13.62 -9.27 -9.70
N LEU A 237 13.15 -10.30 -9.02
CA LEU A 237 13.08 -11.65 -9.58
C LEU A 237 11.92 -11.84 -10.58
N GLN A 238 10.88 -11.00 -10.56
CA GLN A 238 9.76 -11.11 -11.50
C GLN A 238 10.21 -11.00 -12.97
N HIS A 239 11.22 -10.19 -13.25
CA HIS A 239 11.73 -9.98 -14.61
C HIS A 239 12.32 -11.25 -15.22
N ALA A 240 12.88 -12.16 -14.40
CA ALA A 240 13.38 -13.45 -14.84
C ALA A 240 12.22 -14.32 -15.38
N TYR A 241 11.15 -14.49 -14.61
CA TYR A 241 10.02 -15.32 -15.04
C TYR A 241 9.19 -14.68 -16.15
N ILE A 242 9.01 -13.35 -16.15
CA ILE A 242 8.26 -12.63 -17.20
C ILE A 242 8.93 -12.81 -18.56
N HIS A 243 10.22 -12.53 -18.66
CA HIS A 243 10.98 -12.72 -19.90
C HIS A 243 11.15 -14.19 -20.28
N TRP A 244 11.27 -15.10 -19.32
CA TRP A 244 11.33 -16.53 -19.61
C TRP A 244 10.00 -17.06 -20.18
N MET A 245 8.87 -16.75 -19.54
CA MET A 245 7.55 -17.23 -19.91
C MET A 245 7.12 -16.71 -21.29
N THR A 246 7.26 -15.40 -21.51
CA THR A 246 7.01 -14.74 -22.81
C THR A 246 8.09 -15.00 -23.86
N ARG A 247 9.21 -15.63 -23.48
CA ARG A 247 10.42 -15.80 -24.30
C ARG A 247 10.99 -14.46 -24.83
N GLY A 248 10.70 -13.35 -24.12
CA GLY A 248 11.08 -11.98 -24.51
C GLY A 248 10.28 -11.41 -25.68
N LEU A 249 9.15 -12.02 -26.03
CA LEU A 249 8.29 -11.66 -27.15
C LEU A 249 6.87 -11.36 -26.63
N PHE A 250 6.47 -10.09 -26.52
CA PHE A 250 5.19 -9.72 -25.93
C PHE A 250 4.72 -8.33 -26.36
N VAL A 251 3.41 -8.09 -26.34
CA VAL A 251 2.86 -6.73 -26.35
C VAL A 251 3.11 -6.08 -24.99
N GLY A 252 3.58 -4.83 -25.01
CA GLY A 252 4.16 -4.16 -23.85
C GLY A 252 5.60 -3.69 -24.08
N LYS A 253 6.14 -2.94 -23.12
CA LYS A 253 7.50 -2.38 -23.11
C LYS A 253 8.09 -2.38 -21.71
N ARG A 254 9.41 -2.42 -21.60
CA ARG A 254 10.14 -1.97 -20.41
C ARG A 254 10.78 -0.63 -20.71
N LYS A 255 10.71 0.31 -19.76
CA LYS A 255 11.51 1.55 -19.71
C LYS A 255 11.75 1.90 -18.24
N THR A 256 12.98 2.27 -17.90
CA THR A 256 13.32 2.77 -16.55
C THR A 256 13.32 4.29 -16.59
N LEU A 257 12.45 4.94 -15.81
CA LEU A 257 12.46 6.39 -15.66
C LEU A 257 12.93 6.79 -14.26
N LEU A 258 13.78 7.81 -14.19
CA LEU A 258 14.21 8.44 -12.96
C LEU A 258 14.21 9.96 -13.19
N SER A 259 13.11 10.61 -12.79
CA SER A 259 12.97 12.06 -12.85
C SER A 259 12.99 12.64 -11.44
N THR A 260 13.98 13.47 -11.17
CA THR A 260 14.18 14.16 -9.89
C THR A 260 13.77 15.61 -10.06
N GLN A 261 12.67 15.99 -9.42
CA GLN A 261 12.18 17.37 -9.40
C GLN A 261 12.71 18.07 -8.16
N VAL A 262 13.29 19.25 -8.35
CA VAL A 262 13.76 20.13 -7.28
C VAL A 262 12.82 21.32 -7.20
N ASP A 263 12.04 21.35 -6.14
CA ASP A 263 11.09 22.38 -5.79
C ASP A 263 11.80 23.56 -5.06
N ASP A 264 11.07 24.64 -4.77
CA ASP A 264 11.54 25.88 -4.12
C ASP A 264 12.68 26.66 -4.80
N VAL A 265 13.03 26.41 -6.08
CA VAL A 265 14.20 27.06 -6.69
C VAL A 265 14.01 28.58 -6.78
N HIS A 266 14.99 29.32 -6.27
CA HIS A 266 15.03 30.77 -5.94
C HIS A 266 14.49 31.20 -4.56
N LEU A 267 13.80 30.35 -3.81
CA LEU A 267 13.39 30.65 -2.43
C LEU A 267 14.49 30.34 -1.41
N ASP A 268 14.37 30.90 -0.21
CA ASP A 268 15.04 30.42 0.99
C ASP A 268 14.08 29.55 1.84
N THR A 269 14.57 28.40 2.32
CA THR A 269 13.76 27.42 3.08
C THR A 269 14.29 27.33 4.51
N PRO A 270 13.47 27.60 5.56
CA PRO A 270 13.88 27.46 6.96
C PRO A 270 14.23 25.99 7.31
N VAL A 271 15.48 25.72 7.69
CA VAL A 271 15.97 24.36 7.97
C VAL A 271 15.29 23.78 9.22
N TYR A 272 14.89 22.51 9.18
CA TYR A 272 14.11 21.85 10.23
C TYR A 272 14.83 21.86 11.60
N GLN A 273 14.09 22.22 12.65
CA GLN A 273 14.50 22.04 14.05
C GLN A 273 13.35 21.49 14.90
N VAL A 274 13.71 20.96 16.08
CA VAL A 274 12.78 20.30 17.01
C VAL A 274 11.76 21.27 17.63
N GLU A 275 12.15 22.53 17.83
CA GLU A 275 11.35 23.56 18.49
C GLU A 275 11.30 24.83 17.62
N GLY A 276 10.62 24.74 16.47
CA GLY A 276 10.44 25.83 15.51
C GLY A 276 11.38 25.74 14.31
N GLU A 277 11.54 26.87 13.62
CA GLU A 277 12.35 26.98 12.41
C GLU A 277 13.83 27.31 12.72
N GLY A 278 14.73 26.69 11.97
CA GLY A 278 16.16 27.01 11.98
C GLY A 278 16.52 28.22 11.12
N PRO A 279 17.82 28.45 10.85
CA PRO A 279 18.23 29.41 9.83
C PRO A 279 17.69 28.97 8.46
N ALA A 280 17.32 29.93 7.62
CA ALA A 280 16.96 29.63 6.25
C ALA A 280 18.21 29.33 5.39
N PHE A 281 18.09 28.31 4.53
CA PHE A 281 19.08 27.97 3.52
C PHE A 281 18.55 28.40 2.14
N ARG A 282 19.42 28.96 1.29
CA ARG A 282 19.17 29.21 -0.13
C ARG A 282 20.36 28.73 -0.94
N ILE A 283 20.10 27.87 -1.93
CA ILE A 283 21.09 27.33 -2.86
C ILE A 283 21.86 28.45 -3.56
N ILE A 284 23.17 28.26 -3.75
CA ILE A 284 24.05 29.23 -4.41
C ILE A 284 24.58 28.71 -5.77
N PRO A 285 25.05 29.60 -6.67
CA PRO A 285 25.61 29.21 -7.97
C PRO A 285 26.69 28.13 -7.90
N GLU A 286 27.51 28.13 -6.84
CA GLU A 286 28.55 27.13 -6.58
C GLU A 286 27.97 25.72 -6.36
N ASP A 287 26.80 25.57 -5.70
CA ASP A 287 26.12 24.28 -5.59
C ASP A 287 25.62 23.80 -6.96
N LEU A 288 25.08 24.71 -7.78
CA LEU A 288 24.58 24.40 -9.12
C LEU A 288 25.68 23.97 -10.10
N ASP A 289 26.84 24.63 -10.08
CA ASP A 289 28.00 24.22 -10.87
C ASP A 289 28.48 22.81 -10.46
N ALA A 290 28.50 22.51 -9.15
CA ALA A 290 28.82 21.17 -8.65
C ALA A 290 27.79 20.10 -9.08
N HIS A 291 26.50 20.42 -9.09
CA HIS A 291 25.46 19.50 -9.57
C HIS A 291 25.54 19.27 -11.09
N LYS A 292 25.85 20.31 -11.86
CA LYS A 292 26.10 20.22 -13.30
C LYS A 292 27.30 19.33 -13.64
N GLU A 293 28.44 19.49 -12.96
CA GLU A 293 29.61 18.62 -13.18
C GLU A 293 29.33 17.17 -12.75
N TRP A 294 28.71 16.96 -11.59
CA TRP A 294 28.32 15.63 -11.11
C TRP A 294 27.33 14.93 -12.05
N GLN A 295 26.31 15.63 -12.55
CA GLN A 295 25.29 15.07 -13.44
C GLN A 295 25.92 14.56 -14.74
N GLN A 296 26.90 15.27 -15.31
CA GLN A 296 27.67 14.76 -16.45
C GLN A 296 28.43 13.49 -16.06
N ALA A 297 29.18 13.52 -14.96
CA ALA A 297 30.00 12.39 -14.53
C ALA A 297 29.17 11.13 -14.21
N LEU A 298 27.97 11.28 -13.63
CA LEU A 298 27.03 10.18 -13.39
C LEU A 298 26.59 9.54 -14.71
N ASN A 299 26.23 10.33 -15.72
CA ASN A 299 25.84 9.81 -17.04
C ASN A 299 26.97 9.05 -17.75
N GLU A 300 28.24 9.36 -17.45
CA GLU A 300 29.41 8.59 -17.94
C GLU A 300 29.59 7.22 -17.22
N ARG A 301 28.96 7.03 -16.05
CA ARG A 301 28.96 5.77 -15.27
C ARG A 301 27.73 4.88 -15.52
N LEU A 302 26.58 5.48 -15.81
CA LEU A 302 25.32 4.75 -16.01
C LEU A 302 25.35 3.82 -17.25
N PRO A 303 24.51 2.76 -17.31
CA PRO A 303 24.50 1.82 -18.44
C PRO A 303 24.26 2.50 -19.80
N PRO A 304 24.82 1.97 -20.91
CA PRO A 304 24.75 2.62 -22.23
C PRO A 304 23.32 3.00 -22.64
N GLY A 305 23.13 4.22 -23.14
CA GLY A 305 21.82 4.75 -23.51
C GLY A 305 21.02 5.37 -22.36
N SER A 306 21.58 5.37 -21.14
CA SER A 306 21.08 6.24 -20.05
C SER A 306 21.20 7.72 -20.42
N ASN A 307 20.33 8.53 -19.83
CA ASN A 307 20.33 10.00 -19.94
C ASN A 307 19.54 10.57 -18.76
N TYR A 308 20.21 10.74 -17.62
CA TYR A 308 19.67 11.35 -16.40
C TYR A 308 19.88 12.86 -16.41
N PHE A 309 18.88 13.63 -16.00
CA PHE A 309 18.99 15.05 -15.66
C PHE A 309 18.06 15.42 -14.51
N MET A 310 18.35 16.51 -13.81
CA MET A 310 17.47 17.09 -12.81
C MET A 310 16.49 18.09 -13.46
N GLU A 311 15.28 18.22 -12.90
CA GLU A 311 14.29 19.22 -13.30
C GLU A 311 14.12 20.26 -12.19
N MET A 312 14.36 21.53 -12.50
CA MET A 312 14.25 22.66 -11.57
C MET A 312 12.87 23.29 -11.66
N CYS A 313 12.21 23.45 -10.51
CA CYS A 313 10.86 23.99 -10.39
C CYS A 313 10.97 25.36 -9.70
N HIS A 314 10.73 26.44 -10.46
CA HIS A 314 11.18 27.79 -10.08
C HIS A 314 10.07 28.69 -9.51
N ASN A 315 10.46 29.56 -8.57
CA ASN A 315 9.63 30.60 -7.97
C ASN A 315 10.22 32.00 -8.19
N GLY A 316 9.79 32.69 -9.26
CA GLY A 316 10.38 33.96 -9.68
C GLY A 316 10.32 35.11 -8.67
N ASN A 317 9.44 35.06 -7.67
CA ASN A 317 9.42 36.07 -6.60
C ASN A 317 10.68 35.99 -5.72
N GLY A 318 11.31 34.81 -5.60
CA GLY A 318 12.54 34.61 -4.83
C GLY A 318 13.78 35.30 -5.43
N ASP A 319 13.80 35.50 -6.75
CA ASP A 319 14.75 36.41 -7.42
C ASP A 319 14.45 37.87 -7.00
N ILE A 320 13.20 38.31 -7.14
CA ILE A 320 12.79 39.69 -6.82
C ILE A 320 13.03 40.04 -5.34
N ILE A 321 12.82 39.12 -4.40
CA ILE A 321 13.15 39.29 -2.98
C ILE A 321 14.64 39.60 -2.81
N VAL A 322 15.52 38.74 -3.36
CA VAL A 322 16.98 38.91 -3.26
C VAL A 322 17.47 40.16 -4.00
N ALA A 323 16.84 40.52 -5.12
CA ALA A 323 17.14 41.75 -5.85
C ALA A 323 16.79 43.00 -5.01
N THR A 324 15.58 43.04 -4.43
CA THR A 324 15.04 44.23 -3.75
C THR A 324 15.61 44.48 -2.34
N ASP A 325 16.10 43.45 -1.63
CA ASP A 325 16.81 43.61 -0.33
C ASP A 325 18.24 44.18 -0.45
N THR A 326 18.59 44.79 -1.59
CA THR A 326 19.91 45.42 -1.80
C THR A 326 19.81 46.95 -1.95
N ASP A 327 20.81 47.67 -1.43
CA ASP A 327 20.99 49.12 -1.61
C ASP A 327 20.89 49.56 -3.09
N TYR A 328 21.22 48.68 -4.03
CA TYR A 328 21.19 48.93 -5.46
C TYR A 328 19.83 48.60 -6.10
N GLY A 329 19.24 47.45 -5.75
CA GLY A 329 17.91 47.06 -6.23
C GLY A 329 16.82 48.01 -5.77
N TRP A 330 16.93 48.54 -4.55
CA TRP A 330 16.07 49.62 -4.05
C TRP A 330 16.10 50.89 -4.94
N GLU A 331 17.18 51.15 -5.69
CA GLU A 331 17.27 52.27 -6.64
C GLU A 331 16.79 51.93 -8.07
N ILE A 332 16.76 50.66 -8.48
CA ILE A 332 16.53 50.27 -9.90
C ILE A 332 15.35 49.31 -10.16
N CYS A 333 14.87 48.59 -9.16
CA CYS A 333 13.65 47.78 -9.26
C CYS A 333 12.42 48.69 -9.15
N ASP A 334 11.46 48.52 -10.07
CA ASP A 334 10.20 49.27 -10.11
C ASP A 334 9.05 48.26 -10.26
N PRO A 335 8.29 47.93 -9.18
CA PRO A 335 8.43 48.45 -7.81
C PRO A 335 9.71 47.96 -7.11
N ASN A 336 10.13 48.71 -6.09
CA ASN A 336 11.30 48.45 -5.25
C ASN A 336 11.04 47.46 -4.09
N GLU A 337 9.95 46.70 -4.18
CA GLU A 337 9.44 45.73 -3.19
C GLU A 337 8.96 44.50 -3.98
N ALA A 338 9.14 43.29 -3.44
CA ALA A 338 8.63 42.03 -4.01
C ALA A 338 7.12 41.83 -3.71
N ILE A 339 6.54 40.70 -4.11
CA ILE A 339 5.24 40.28 -3.55
C ILE A 339 5.49 39.71 -2.15
N ASP A 340 4.77 40.24 -1.16
CA ASP A 340 4.75 39.78 0.23
C ASP A 340 3.30 39.83 0.76
N TYR A 341 2.95 38.92 1.66
CA TYR A 341 1.65 38.80 2.31
C TYR A 341 1.75 38.02 3.62
N GLU A 342 0.85 38.30 4.57
CA GLU A 342 0.70 37.47 5.77
C GLU A 342 0.04 36.14 5.37
N SER A 343 0.84 35.07 5.24
CA SER A 343 0.34 33.73 4.90
C SER A 343 -0.76 33.29 5.87
N PRO A 344 -1.92 32.82 5.36
CA PRO A 344 -2.97 32.28 6.21
C PRO A 344 -2.49 30.95 6.84
N PRO A 345 -3.03 30.54 8.00
CA PRO A 345 -2.82 29.20 8.50
C PRO A 345 -3.28 28.15 7.48
N ASP A 346 -2.52 27.07 7.37
CA ASP A 346 -2.80 25.97 6.46
C ASP A 346 -4.22 25.42 6.64
N THR A 347 -4.81 24.96 5.54
CA THR A 347 -6.06 24.19 5.60
C THR A 347 -5.76 22.75 6.03
N ASP A 348 -6.79 22.04 6.49
CA ASP A 348 -6.75 20.58 6.51
C ASP A 348 -6.32 20.04 5.12
N LEU A 349 -5.62 18.90 5.09
CA LEU A 349 -5.34 18.20 3.84
C LEU A 349 -6.65 17.82 3.14
N GLU A 350 -6.62 17.85 1.81
CA GLU A 350 -7.76 17.59 0.92
C GLU A 350 -8.96 18.54 1.12
N PHE A 351 -8.72 19.73 1.68
CA PHE A 351 -9.72 20.80 1.80
C PHE A 351 -10.29 21.20 0.42
N MET A 352 -11.53 20.79 0.17
CA MET A 352 -12.27 21.16 -1.03
C MET A 352 -12.89 22.56 -0.88
N LYS A 353 -12.27 23.58 -1.47
CA LYS A 353 -12.74 24.97 -1.35
C LYS A 353 -14.08 25.16 -2.07
N PRO A 354 -15.10 25.76 -1.41
CA PRO A 354 -16.32 26.19 -2.09
C PRO A 354 -16.01 27.13 -3.28
N PRO A 355 -16.51 26.84 -4.50
CA PRO A 355 -16.21 27.67 -5.66
C PRO A 355 -16.71 29.11 -5.50
N GLY A 356 -15.88 30.08 -5.86
CA GLY A 356 -16.16 31.51 -5.71
C GLY A 356 -15.95 32.08 -4.30
N THR A 357 -15.34 31.32 -3.37
CA THR A 357 -14.90 31.84 -2.06
C THR A 357 -13.37 31.97 -1.96
N GLY A 358 -12.87 32.36 -0.79
CA GLY A 358 -11.49 32.75 -0.54
C GLY A 358 -11.38 34.26 -0.27
N THR A 359 -10.17 34.78 -0.13
CA THR A 359 -9.88 36.22 -0.05
C THR A 359 -8.52 36.43 -0.70
N SER A 360 -8.43 37.38 -1.63
CA SER A 360 -7.18 37.61 -2.37
C SER A 360 -6.11 38.22 -1.46
N LEU A 361 -4.90 37.67 -1.55
CA LEU A 361 -3.74 38.08 -0.74
C LEU A 361 -2.78 38.95 -1.55
N TRP A 362 -2.74 38.73 -2.87
CA TRP A 362 -1.97 39.53 -3.81
C TRP A 362 -2.44 41.00 -3.86
N PRO A 363 -1.51 41.98 -4.01
CA PRO A 363 -1.84 43.40 -4.11
C PRO A 363 -2.95 43.70 -5.15
N PRO A 364 -3.98 44.49 -4.80
CA PRO A 364 -5.20 44.60 -5.61
C PRO A 364 -5.06 45.44 -6.89
N ASP A 365 -4.00 46.24 -7.01
CA ASP A 365 -3.73 47.09 -8.18
C ASP A 365 -2.67 46.48 -9.13
N LEU A 366 -2.09 45.31 -8.80
CA LEU A 366 -1.02 44.68 -9.58
C LEU A 366 -1.55 43.48 -10.39
N PHE A 367 -1.64 43.65 -11.70
CA PHE A 367 -2.22 42.69 -12.66
C PHE A 367 -1.23 42.20 -13.73
N ASP A 368 -0.24 43.02 -14.07
CA ASP A 368 0.82 42.73 -15.04
C ASP A 368 2.17 42.63 -14.29
N TYR A 369 3.06 41.73 -14.73
CA TYR A 369 4.41 41.58 -14.17
C TYR A 369 5.25 42.87 -14.38
N PRO A 370 5.68 43.56 -13.31
CA PRO A 370 6.22 44.91 -13.41
C PRO A 370 7.75 45.00 -13.53
N TRP A 371 8.53 44.01 -13.06
CA TRP A 371 9.99 44.15 -12.95
C TRP A 371 10.72 44.12 -14.31
N LYS A 372 12.01 44.45 -14.29
CA LYS A 372 12.87 44.63 -15.47
C LYS A 372 14.10 43.73 -15.34
N LEU A 373 14.67 43.32 -16.46
CA LEU A 373 15.80 42.38 -16.48
C LEU A 373 16.97 42.88 -15.63
N ASP A 374 17.28 44.17 -15.67
CA ASP A 374 18.30 44.83 -14.85
C ASP A 374 18.10 44.64 -13.32
N CYS A 375 16.89 44.32 -12.86
CA CYS A 375 16.58 43.97 -11.46
C CYS A 375 16.83 42.47 -11.21
N CYS A 376 16.38 41.58 -12.10
CA CYS A 376 16.68 40.14 -12.04
C CYS A 376 18.17 39.80 -12.20
N GLU A 377 18.94 40.67 -12.87
CA GLU A 377 20.41 40.59 -12.97
C GLU A 377 21.13 40.92 -11.64
N ILE A 378 20.40 41.22 -10.55
CA ILE A 378 20.98 41.40 -9.20
C ILE A 378 21.17 40.06 -8.48
N ASP A 379 20.20 39.13 -8.56
CA ASP A 379 20.34 37.80 -7.96
C ASP A 379 21.42 36.98 -8.70
N PRO A 380 22.50 36.55 -8.03
CA PRO A 380 23.50 35.69 -8.64
C PRO A 380 22.94 34.36 -9.13
N LEU A 381 21.87 33.84 -8.49
CA LEU A 381 21.24 32.59 -8.84
C LEU A 381 20.39 32.73 -10.12
N ALA A 382 19.55 33.76 -10.23
CA ALA A 382 18.84 34.09 -11.48
C ALA A 382 19.83 34.34 -12.63
N SER A 383 20.87 35.12 -12.37
CA SER A 383 21.95 35.40 -13.32
C SER A 383 22.69 34.14 -13.80
N TRP A 384 22.83 33.11 -12.95
CA TRP A 384 23.43 31.82 -13.34
C TRP A 384 22.55 31.07 -14.35
N PHE A 385 21.22 31.08 -14.18
CA PHE A 385 20.26 30.47 -15.12
C PHE A 385 20.05 31.29 -16.42
N MET A 386 20.44 32.57 -16.46
CA MET A 386 20.47 33.34 -17.72
C MET A 386 21.55 32.86 -18.70
N VAL A 387 22.55 32.10 -18.23
CA VAL A 387 23.63 31.54 -19.07
C VAL A 387 23.16 30.22 -19.72
N PRO A 388 23.06 30.12 -21.06
CA PRO A 388 22.55 28.91 -21.72
C PRO A 388 23.37 27.65 -21.41
N GLU A 389 24.69 27.76 -21.32
CA GLU A 389 25.61 26.67 -20.98
C GLU A 389 25.49 26.18 -19.52
N ASN A 390 24.73 26.89 -18.69
CA ASN A 390 24.38 26.52 -17.32
C ASN A 390 22.95 25.98 -17.24
N ARG A 391 22.00 26.71 -17.86
CA ARG A 391 20.58 26.38 -17.96
C ARG A 391 20.33 25.05 -18.69
N ASP A 392 20.85 24.88 -19.91
CA ASP A 392 20.44 23.81 -20.83
C ASP A 392 20.95 22.40 -20.45
N VAL A 393 21.58 22.23 -19.28
CA VAL A 393 21.89 20.91 -18.70
C VAL A 393 20.75 20.36 -17.83
N PHE A 394 19.82 21.23 -17.41
CA PHE A 394 18.68 20.88 -16.56
C PHE A 394 17.35 21.01 -17.34
N ALA A 395 16.34 20.28 -16.88
CA ALA A 395 14.96 20.57 -17.25
C ALA A 395 14.38 21.67 -16.35
N HIS A 396 13.31 22.31 -16.81
CA HIS A 396 12.73 23.44 -16.09
C HIS A 396 11.19 23.46 -16.17
N VAL A 397 10.56 23.75 -15.05
CA VAL A 397 9.11 23.87 -14.90
C VAL A 397 8.77 25.03 -13.93
N SER A 398 7.54 25.54 -13.99
CA SER A 398 7.06 26.57 -13.05
C SER A 398 6.63 25.93 -11.73
N HIS A 399 6.93 26.58 -10.60
CA HIS A 399 6.45 26.19 -9.27
C HIS A 399 5.49 27.24 -8.66
N THR A 400 4.81 28.04 -9.49
CA THR A 400 4.16 29.33 -9.16
C THR A 400 5.13 30.45 -8.83
N PHE A 401 4.67 31.70 -8.78
CA PHE A 401 5.55 32.87 -8.65
C PHE A 401 6.05 33.05 -7.22
N THR A 402 5.14 32.99 -6.25
CA THR A 402 5.39 33.34 -4.84
C THR A 402 5.44 32.15 -3.88
N HIS A 403 5.08 30.95 -4.34
CA HIS A 403 4.74 29.81 -3.49
C HIS A 403 3.58 30.14 -2.51
N LEU A 404 2.53 30.79 -3.03
CA LEU A 404 1.28 30.97 -2.29
C LEU A 404 0.53 29.64 -2.15
N GLU A 405 0.08 29.33 -0.93
CA GLU A 405 -0.77 28.16 -0.68
C GLU A 405 -2.14 28.24 -1.35
N LEU A 406 -2.42 27.30 -2.26
CA LEU A 406 -3.55 27.39 -3.18
C LEU A 406 -4.83 26.69 -2.69
N ASN A 407 -4.81 25.97 -1.56
CA ASN A 407 -6.01 25.28 -1.06
C ASN A 407 -7.22 26.21 -0.84
N ASN A 408 -7.01 27.44 -0.33
CA ASN A 408 -8.10 28.41 -0.10
C ASN A 408 -7.98 29.70 -0.97
N ALA A 409 -7.02 29.75 -1.88
CA ALA A 409 -6.76 30.91 -2.74
C ALA A 409 -7.93 31.24 -3.69
N THR A 410 -8.01 32.49 -4.13
CA THR A 410 -8.99 32.94 -5.14
C THR A 410 -8.51 32.64 -6.56
N TYR A 411 -9.42 32.70 -7.53
CA TYR A 411 -9.07 32.64 -8.95
C TYR A 411 -8.02 33.71 -9.31
N ASP A 412 -8.18 34.92 -8.79
CA ASP A 412 -7.33 36.07 -9.15
C ASP A 412 -5.92 36.00 -8.55
N ASP A 413 -5.71 35.29 -7.43
CA ASP A 413 -4.36 34.97 -6.95
C ASP A 413 -3.74 33.87 -7.82
N ALA A 414 -4.44 32.75 -7.98
CA ALA A 414 -3.97 31.57 -8.71
C ALA A 414 -3.69 31.84 -10.19
N TRP A 415 -4.41 32.79 -10.80
CA TRP A 415 -4.14 33.23 -12.17
C TRP A 415 -2.84 34.05 -12.25
N ARG A 416 -2.59 34.93 -11.26
CA ARG A 416 -1.37 35.75 -11.18
C ARG A 416 -0.14 34.93 -10.84
N GLU A 417 -0.26 33.91 -9.99
CA GLU A 417 0.79 32.93 -9.72
C GLU A 417 1.39 32.31 -10.99
N ILE A 418 0.54 31.95 -11.96
CA ILE A 418 1.00 31.38 -13.24
C ILE A 418 1.47 32.47 -14.19
N ALA A 419 0.70 33.56 -14.33
CA ALA A 419 1.00 34.62 -15.28
C ALA A 419 2.34 35.32 -14.97
N PHE A 420 2.60 35.67 -13.71
CA PHE A 420 3.83 36.35 -13.29
C PHE A 420 5.04 35.45 -13.43
N ASN A 421 4.95 34.18 -12.99
CA ASN A 421 6.07 33.25 -13.13
C ASN A 421 6.38 32.95 -14.59
N ARG A 422 5.37 32.86 -15.48
CA ARG A 422 5.58 32.67 -16.92
C ARG A 422 6.31 33.86 -17.56
N GLU A 423 5.94 35.09 -17.22
CA GLU A 423 6.64 36.27 -17.77
C GLU A 423 8.03 36.45 -17.17
N TRP A 424 8.26 36.12 -15.90
CA TRP A 424 9.60 36.05 -15.29
C TRP A 424 10.48 34.98 -15.97
N LEU A 425 10.01 33.73 -16.06
CA LEU A 425 10.69 32.62 -16.76
C LEU A 425 11.08 32.97 -18.21
N ASN A 426 10.26 33.79 -18.87
CA ASN A 426 10.52 34.29 -20.22
C ASN A 426 11.52 35.46 -20.24
N GLN A 427 11.45 36.38 -19.26
CA GLN A 427 12.37 37.51 -19.10
C GLN A 427 13.79 37.05 -18.78
N VAL A 428 13.98 36.14 -17.83
CA VAL A 428 15.29 35.58 -17.45
C VAL A 428 15.75 34.45 -18.40
N GLY A 429 14.93 34.11 -19.40
CA GLY A 429 15.28 33.18 -20.47
C GLY A 429 15.23 31.69 -20.10
N ILE A 430 14.77 31.31 -18.91
CA ILE A 430 14.57 29.90 -18.53
C ILE A 430 13.56 29.21 -19.46
N SER A 431 12.50 29.91 -19.89
CA SER A 431 11.50 29.36 -20.83
C SER A 431 12.04 29.10 -22.24
N GLN A 432 13.27 29.53 -22.54
CA GLN A 432 13.97 29.30 -23.80
C GLN A 432 14.92 28.10 -23.73
N ALA A 433 14.88 27.33 -22.62
CA ALA A 433 15.69 26.14 -22.44
C ALA A 433 15.26 25.00 -23.36
N THR A 434 16.21 24.12 -23.70
CA THR A 434 15.96 22.93 -24.53
C THR A 434 15.01 21.92 -23.87
N MET A 435 14.90 21.94 -22.54
CA MET A 435 14.12 21.01 -21.73
C MET A 435 13.08 21.71 -20.83
N PHE A 436 12.44 22.78 -21.33
CA PHE A 436 11.35 23.46 -20.64
C PHE A 436 10.01 22.72 -20.76
N SER A 437 9.19 22.74 -19.69
CA SER A 437 7.82 22.21 -19.62
C SER A 437 6.79 23.35 -19.53
N PRO A 438 6.32 23.91 -20.66
CA PRO A 438 5.42 25.08 -20.68
C PRO A 438 3.95 24.78 -20.32
N SER A 439 3.51 23.51 -20.34
CA SER A 439 2.10 23.13 -20.19
C SER A 439 1.77 22.49 -18.84
N GLY A 440 2.70 22.56 -17.89
CA GLY A 440 2.53 21.98 -16.56
C GLY A 440 3.28 22.74 -15.47
N ILE A 441 2.93 22.45 -14.22
CA ILE A 441 3.57 23.03 -13.03
C ILE A 441 3.79 21.96 -11.96
N VAL A 442 4.71 22.23 -11.04
CA VAL A 442 4.59 21.67 -9.69
C VAL A 442 3.73 22.64 -8.86
N PRO A 443 2.59 22.22 -8.28
CA PRO A 443 1.83 23.09 -7.39
C PRO A 443 2.59 23.33 -6.08
N PRO A 444 2.60 24.55 -5.52
CA PRO A 444 3.22 24.85 -4.22
C PRO A 444 2.64 23.92 -3.15
N ALA A 445 3.51 23.27 -2.36
CA ALA A 445 3.20 22.20 -1.40
C ALA A 445 2.15 21.14 -1.85
N ILE A 446 1.96 20.93 -3.16
CA ILE A 446 0.90 20.08 -3.73
C ILE A 446 -0.51 20.52 -3.27
N THR A 447 -0.76 21.84 -3.24
CA THR A 447 -2.05 22.44 -2.87
C THR A 447 -2.83 22.99 -4.06
N GLY A 448 -4.10 23.35 -3.83
CA GLY A 448 -5.03 23.80 -4.87
C GLY A 448 -5.69 22.68 -5.69
N LEU A 449 -5.25 21.42 -5.54
CA LEU A 449 -5.79 20.25 -6.26
C LEU A 449 -7.26 19.91 -5.94
N HIS A 450 -7.85 20.55 -4.92
CA HIS A 450 -9.27 20.46 -4.56
C HIS A 450 -9.97 21.84 -4.60
N ASN A 451 -9.36 22.84 -5.24
CA ASN A 451 -9.88 24.19 -5.36
C ASN A 451 -10.30 24.47 -6.82
N ALA A 452 -11.61 24.45 -7.07
CA ALA A 452 -12.20 24.61 -8.40
C ALA A 452 -11.81 25.91 -9.13
N ASP A 453 -11.50 26.97 -8.39
CA ASP A 453 -11.06 28.24 -8.97
C ASP A 453 -9.59 28.21 -9.39
N VAL A 454 -8.74 27.53 -8.63
CA VAL A 454 -7.32 27.33 -8.95
C VAL A 454 -7.16 26.46 -10.19
N ILE A 455 -7.84 25.31 -10.21
CA ILE A 455 -7.79 24.38 -11.36
C ILE A 455 -8.27 25.09 -12.63
N ARG A 456 -9.31 25.93 -12.54
CA ARG A 456 -9.76 26.78 -13.64
C ARG A 456 -8.70 27.81 -14.04
N ALA A 457 -8.09 28.53 -13.07
CA ALA A 457 -7.06 29.54 -13.34
C ALA A 457 -5.79 28.98 -13.99
N TRP A 458 -5.43 27.73 -13.68
CA TRP A 458 -4.38 26.97 -14.35
C TRP A 458 -4.77 26.63 -15.79
N LEU A 459 -5.96 26.03 -15.99
CA LEU A 459 -6.46 25.67 -17.32
C LEU A 459 -6.62 26.89 -18.25
N ASP A 460 -7.08 28.03 -17.72
CA ASP A 460 -7.20 29.31 -18.43
C ASP A 460 -5.83 30.00 -18.70
N ASN A 461 -4.72 29.47 -18.16
CA ASN A 461 -3.33 29.86 -18.45
C ASN A 461 -2.56 28.85 -19.33
N ASP A 462 -3.27 27.91 -19.96
CA ASP A 462 -2.73 26.80 -20.76
C ASP A 462 -1.93 25.73 -19.98
N ILE A 463 -1.97 25.75 -18.65
CA ILE A 463 -1.52 24.62 -17.82
C ILE A 463 -2.53 23.46 -17.97
N ARG A 464 -2.02 22.25 -18.12
CA ARG A 464 -2.79 21.00 -18.35
C ARG A 464 -2.39 19.90 -17.38
N HIS A 465 -1.11 19.90 -17.00
CA HIS A 465 -0.49 18.87 -16.20
C HIS A 465 -0.02 19.45 -14.85
N VAL A 466 -0.13 18.67 -13.79
CA VAL A 466 0.47 18.93 -12.49
C VAL A 466 1.01 17.64 -11.91
N VAL A 467 1.92 17.72 -10.95
CA VAL A 467 2.20 16.59 -10.06
C VAL A 467 1.27 16.61 -8.85
N GLY A 468 0.93 15.43 -8.36
CA GLY A 468 0.31 15.20 -7.07
C GLY A 468 1.35 14.74 -6.03
N ASP A 469 0.89 13.96 -5.06
CA ASP A 469 1.73 13.32 -4.04
C ASP A 469 1.21 11.89 -3.80
N ASN A 470 2.13 10.92 -3.87
CA ASN A 470 1.82 9.51 -3.66
C ASN A 470 1.55 9.13 -2.19
N THR A 471 1.86 9.98 -1.21
CA THR A 471 1.43 9.76 0.18
C THR A 471 -0.06 10.02 0.40
N ARG A 472 -0.71 10.75 -0.52
CA ARG A 472 -2.12 11.17 -0.48
C ARG A 472 -2.97 10.37 -1.49
N PRO A 473 -3.66 9.29 -1.08
CA PRO A 473 -4.31 8.38 -2.03
C PRO A 473 -5.37 9.02 -2.91
N VAL A 474 -6.01 10.10 -2.46
CA VAL A 474 -7.02 10.84 -3.23
C VAL A 474 -6.44 11.51 -4.49
N LEU A 475 -5.13 11.75 -4.54
CA LEU A 475 -4.44 12.33 -5.70
C LEU A 475 -3.99 11.28 -6.73
N ARG A 476 -4.05 9.99 -6.37
CA ARG A 476 -3.67 8.89 -7.27
C ARG A 476 -4.87 8.39 -8.07
N ASN A 477 -4.60 7.65 -9.14
CA ASN A 477 -5.62 6.96 -9.91
C ASN A 477 -6.01 5.65 -9.18
N SER A 478 -7.31 5.45 -8.93
CA SER A 478 -7.85 4.28 -8.20
C SER A 478 -7.68 2.97 -8.96
N ASP A 479 -7.74 3.03 -10.28
CA ASP A 479 -7.83 1.85 -11.13
C ASP A 479 -6.44 1.31 -11.42
N SER A 480 -5.45 2.20 -11.61
CA SER A 480 -4.09 1.87 -12.06
C SER A 480 -3.02 2.83 -11.52
N PRO A 481 -1.97 2.36 -10.83
CA PRO A 481 -0.86 3.23 -10.42
C PRO A 481 -0.06 3.77 -11.62
N PHE A 482 -0.16 3.11 -12.78
CA PHE A 482 0.51 3.52 -14.03
C PHE A 482 -0.32 4.54 -14.85
N TRP A 483 -1.43 5.06 -14.32
CA TRP A 483 -2.27 6.08 -14.96
C TRP A 483 -2.26 7.37 -14.12
N PRO A 484 -2.41 8.56 -14.73
CA PRO A 484 -2.58 9.79 -13.98
C PRO A 484 -4.00 9.84 -13.39
N LYS A 485 -4.21 10.61 -12.32
CA LYS A 485 -5.58 10.96 -11.92
C LYS A 485 -6.06 12.10 -12.82
N ILE A 486 -7.20 11.91 -13.47
CA ILE A 486 -7.88 13.00 -14.16
C ILE A 486 -8.85 13.65 -13.16
N SER A 487 -8.66 14.94 -12.89
CA SER A 487 -9.51 15.69 -11.98
C SER A 487 -10.97 15.74 -12.45
N ASN A 488 -11.90 15.83 -11.50
CA ASN A 488 -13.34 15.84 -11.75
C ASN A 488 -14.11 16.77 -10.77
N GLU A 489 -15.39 17.04 -11.08
CA GLU A 489 -16.23 17.94 -10.29
C GLU A 489 -16.51 17.45 -8.85
N GLU A 490 -16.54 16.13 -8.62
CA GLU A 490 -16.92 15.53 -7.33
C GLU A 490 -15.75 15.50 -6.34
N GLU A 491 -14.56 15.11 -6.78
CA GLU A 491 -13.37 14.99 -5.94
C GLU A 491 -12.53 16.28 -5.90
N ASN A 492 -12.40 16.99 -7.04
CA ASN A 492 -11.47 18.13 -7.20
C ASN A 492 -12.20 19.47 -7.38
N GLY A 493 -13.52 19.46 -7.60
CA GLY A 493 -14.34 20.65 -7.82
C GLY A 493 -14.29 21.23 -9.24
N PHE A 494 -13.34 20.83 -10.08
CA PHE A 494 -13.28 21.18 -11.49
C PHE A 494 -12.63 20.05 -12.31
N PRO A 495 -13.13 19.72 -13.52
CA PRO A 495 -12.64 18.59 -14.29
C PRO A 495 -11.52 18.91 -15.28
N GLY A 496 -10.72 17.89 -15.62
CA GLY A 496 -9.90 17.85 -16.84
C GLY A 496 -8.43 18.24 -16.72
N LEU A 497 -7.97 18.72 -15.56
CA LEU A 497 -6.54 18.78 -15.22
C LEU A 497 -5.99 17.37 -14.99
N VAL A 498 -4.79 17.10 -15.47
CA VAL A 498 -4.07 15.83 -15.34
C VAL A 498 -3.13 15.90 -14.13
N ILE A 499 -3.35 15.05 -13.13
CA ILE A 499 -2.52 14.93 -11.93
C ILE A 499 -1.62 13.70 -12.08
N VAL A 500 -0.33 13.95 -12.30
CA VAL A 500 0.74 12.94 -12.40
C VAL A 500 1.13 12.48 -10.99
N PRO A 501 1.13 11.18 -10.67
CA PRO A 501 1.58 10.71 -9.36
C PRO A 501 3.09 10.96 -9.19
N ARG A 502 3.54 11.37 -7.99
CA ARG A 502 4.95 11.72 -7.66
C ARG A 502 5.33 11.12 -6.29
N PHE A 503 6.50 10.51 -6.18
CA PHE A 503 6.99 9.95 -4.91
C PHE A 503 7.62 11.03 -4.02
N ALA A 504 7.23 11.03 -2.74
CA ALA A 504 8.02 11.63 -1.68
C ALA A 504 9.18 10.69 -1.27
N THR A 505 10.25 11.25 -0.71
CA THR A 505 11.38 10.53 -0.12
C THR A 505 11.53 10.92 1.36
N ASN A 506 12.33 10.20 2.15
CA ASN A 506 12.75 10.67 3.47
C ASN A 506 13.89 11.73 3.40
N ILE A 507 14.18 12.29 2.22
CA ILE A 507 15.02 13.49 2.05
C ILE A 507 14.09 14.71 2.10
N TYR A 508 13.88 15.25 3.30
CA TYR A 508 12.83 16.24 3.56
C TYR A 508 13.10 17.61 2.94
N TYR A 509 12.02 18.32 2.57
CA TYR A 509 12.05 19.63 1.90
C TYR A 509 12.92 20.66 2.62
N ASN A 510 12.84 20.69 3.94
CA ASN A 510 13.51 21.63 4.83
C ASN A 510 14.79 21.06 5.46
N CYS A 511 15.54 20.21 4.74
CA CYS A 511 16.86 19.74 5.17
C CYS A 511 17.97 19.95 4.14
N ASP A 512 19.09 20.46 4.64
CA ASP A 512 20.36 20.76 3.95
C ASP A 512 21.48 19.76 4.28
N SER A 513 21.25 18.87 5.25
CA SER A 513 22.28 18.07 5.92
C SER A 513 21.79 16.67 6.33
N PRO A 514 22.68 15.66 6.38
CA PRO A 514 22.36 14.32 6.87
C PRO A 514 21.73 14.32 8.27
N GLU A 515 22.28 15.13 9.18
CA GLU A 515 21.84 15.25 10.57
C GLU A 515 20.41 15.80 10.68
N CYS A 516 20.08 16.84 9.90
CA CYS A 516 18.72 17.37 9.81
C CYS A 516 17.74 16.28 9.35
N THR A 517 18.13 15.55 8.30
CA THR A 517 17.29 14.55 7.64
C THR A 517 16.95 13.39 8.59
N VAL A 518 17.94 12.87 9.33
CA VAL A 518 17.75 11.83 10.34
C VAL A 518 16.97 12.35 11.56
N LEU A 519 17.21 13.59 11.99
CA LEU A 519 16.47 14.21 13.08
C LEU A 519 14.98 14.34 12.75
N GLN A 520 14.63 14.74 11.53
CA GLN A 520 13.24 14.84 11.08
C GLN A 520 12.60 13.45 10.92
N TRP A 521 13.33 12.47 10.38
CA TRP A 521 12.85 11.09 10.24
C TRP A 521 12.50 10.45 11.60
N THR A 522 13.38 10.59 12.58
CA THR A 522 13.21 10.07 13.95
C THR A 522 12.18 10.84 14.79
N HIS A 523 11.70 11.99 14.32
CA HIS A 523 10.68 12.81 14.99
C HIS A 523 9.29 12.75 14.33
N THR A 524 9.23 12.44 13.03
CA THR A 524 7.98 12.39 12.25
C THR A 524 7.46 10.97 11.99
N THR A 525 8.30 9.95 12.18
CA THR A 525 7.93 8.54 11.98
C THR A 525 7.95 7.72 13.28
N THR A 526 7.57 6.44 13.21
CA THR A 526 7.62 5.49 14.33
C THR A 526 8.95 4.75 14.47
N ILE A 527 10.01 5.17 13.77
CA ILE A 527 11.31 4.50 13.85
C ILE A 527 12.03 4.80 15.18
N GLY A 528 12.98 3.94 15.56
CA GLY A 528 13.78 4.14 16.77
C GLY A 528 14.70 5.35 16.68
N HIS A 529 14.95 6.02 17.81
CA HIS A 529 15.82 7.19 17.88
C HIS A 529 17.34 6.88 17.77
N ASP A 530 17.72 5.60 17.65
CA ASP A 530 19.11 5.13 17.58
C ASP A 530 19.49 4.69 16.13
N VAL A 531 19.03 5.43 15.10
CA VAL A 531 19.33 5.18 13.67
C VAL A 531 20.28 6.23 13.09
N THR A 532 21.01 5.87 12.04
CA THR A 532 21.96 6.74 11.33
C THR A 532 21.44 7.21 9.96
N PHE A 533 22.25 7.99 9.24
CA PHE A 533 21.95 8.39 7.87
C PHE A 533 22.11 7.22 6.89
N GLU A 534 23.02 6.29 7.17
CA GLU A 534 23.15 5.04 6.43
C GLU A 534 21.88 4.18 6.56
N ASP A 535 21.28 4.06 7.75
CA ASP A 535 19.99 3.35 7.93
C ASP A 535 18.85 4.00 7.11
N LEU A 536 18.84 5.33 7.02
CA LEU A 536 17.90 6.10 6.21
C LEU A 536 18.11 5.84 4.72
N ILE A 537 19.35 5.88 4.26
CA ILE A 537 19.72 5.63 2.86
C ILE A 537 19.48 4.17 2.46
N GLU A 538 19.72 3.19 3.33
CA GLU A 538 19.35 1.79 3.08
C GLU A 538 17.83 1.62 2.93
N ASN A 539 17.04 2.34 3.74
CA ASN A 539 15.58 2.36 3.59
C ASN A 539 15.13 3.02 2.27
N GLU A 540 15.75 4.13 1.87
CA GLU A 540 15.48 4.79 0.57
C GLU A 540 15.85 3.89 -0.61
N VAL A 541 17.02 3.25 -0.60
CA VAL A 541 17.45 2.30 -1.64
C VAL A 541 16.46 1.15 -1.76
N ARG A 542 16.13 0.50 -0.64
CA ARG A 542 15.14 -0.59 -0.58
C ARG A 542 13.77 -0.18 -1.13
N THR A 543 13.35 1.06 -0.89
CA THR A 543 12.04 1.58 -1.28
C THR A 543 12.00 1.98 -2.76
N ASN A 544 13.00 2.72 -3.23
CA ASN A 544 12.95 3.38 -4.54
C ASN A 544 13.50 2.51 -5.66
N VAL A 545 14.52 1.67 -5.41
CA VAL A 545 14.95 0.65 -6.39
C VAL A 545 13.83 -0.36 -6.63
N ARG A 546 13.00 -0.65 -5.62
CA ARG A 546 11.77 -1.45 -5.78
C ARG A 546 10.75 -0.77 -6.70
N TYR A 547 10.57 0.55 -6.66
CA TYR A 547 9.70 1.26 -7.60
C TYR A 547 10.26 1.25 -9.03
N LEU A 548 11.57 1.46 -9.21
CA LEU A 548 12.23 1.38 -10.51
C LEU A 548 12.14 -0.02 -11.14
N LEU A 549 12.32 -1.09 -10.34
CA LEU A 549 12.10 -2.48 -10.77
C LEU A 549 10.61 -2.77 -11.01
N GLY A 550 9.71 -2.19 -10.21
CA GLY A 550 8.27 -2.18 -10.44
C GLY A 550 7.83 -1.43 -11.71
N LEU A 551 8.78 -0.81 -12.44
CA LEU A 551 8.56 -0.01 -13.65
C LEU A 551 7.64 1.20 -13.41
N GLN A 552 7.58 1.73 -12.19
CA GLN A 552 6.81 2.93 -11.88
C GLN A 552 7.51 4.16 -12.49
N PRO A 553 6.84 4.94 -13.35
CA PRO A 553 7.44 6.06 -14.08
C PRO A 553 7.28 7.42 -13.35
N ASP A 554 6.72 7.42 -12.15
CA ASP A 554 6.50 8.58 -11.29
C ASP A 554 7.84 9.34 -11.03
N PRO A 555 7.85 10.70 -11.08
CA PRO A 555 8.99 11.47 -10.61
C PRO A 555 9.14 11.39 -9.08
N TYR A 556 10.28 11.88 -8.57
CA TYR A 556 10.63 11.97 -7.16
C TYR A 556 10.75 13.44 -6.73
N MET A 557 10.22 13.75 -5.56
CA MET A 557 10.20 15.09 -4.96
C MET A 557 11.45 15.35 -4.11
N PHE A 558 12.12 16.46 -4.40
CA PHE A 558 13.20 17.09 -3.64
C PHE A 558 12.99 18.61 -3.68
N HIS A 559 13.73 19.37 -2.87
CA HIS A 559 13.64 20.84 -2.79
C HIS A 559 15.04 21.45 -2.77
N GLN A 560 15.15 22.76 -3.02
CA GLN A 560 16.44 23.46 -3.21
C GLN A 560 17.47 23.22 -2.08
N ALA A 561 17.03 23.09 -0.82
CA ALA A 561 17.92 22.79 0.30
C ALA A 561 18.64 21.44 0.18
N ASN A 562 18.00 20.44 -0.46
CA ASN A 562 18.59 19.11 -0.66
C ASN A 562 19.78 19.11 -1.64
N MET A 563 20.02 20.23 -2.32
CA MET A 563 21.17 20.45 -3.22
C MET A 563 22.36 21.15 -2.54
N HIS A 564 22.33 21.42 -1.23
CA HIS A 564 23.49 22.01 -0.57
C HIS A 564 24.73 21.09 -0.69
N GLN A 565 25.85 21.63 -1.18
CA GLN A 565 27.08 20.86 -1.42
C GLN A 565 28.38 21.66 -1.18
N SER A 566 28.33 22.98 -1.30
CA SER A 566 29.52 23.84 -1.42
C SER A 566 30.44 23.89 -0.18
N ASP A 567 29.98 23.53 1.03
CA ASP A 567 30.85 23.34 2.20
C ASP A 567 30.70 22.00 2.97
N VAL A 568 29.98 21.02 2.40
CA VAL A 568 29.72 19.71 3.06
C VAL A 568 30.96 18.81 3.14
N GLU A 569 30.94 17.80 4.02
CA GLU A 569 32.07 16.87 4.17
C GLU A 569 32.25 15.90 2.99
N THR A 570 33.48 15.41 2.79
CA THR A 570 33.82 14.42 1.74
C THR A 570 33.45 13.02 2.22
N ILE A 571 32.55 12.35 1.50
CA ILE A 571 32.10 10.97 1.75
C ILE A 571 32.46 10.04 0.59
N THR A 572 32.21 8.74 0.76
CA THR A 572 32.41 7.70 -0.27
C THR A 572 31.13 6.91 -0.46
N ILE A 573 30.63 6.86 -1.71
CA ILE A 573 29.43 6.13 -2.11
C ILE A 573 29.84 5.10 -3.16
N GLY A 574 29.93 3.84 -2.74
CA GLY A 574 30.41 2.72 -3.57
C GLY A 574 31.86 2.94 -4.03
N ASP A 575 32.04 3.19 -5.33
CA ASP A 575 33.35 3.48 -5.94
C ASP A 575 33.63 4.98 -6.16
N GLN A 576 32.69 5.88 -5.81
CA GLN A 576 32.85 7.33 -5.89
C GLN A 576 33.25 7.94 -4.55
N THR A 577 34.17 8.90 -4.54
CA THR A 577 34.55 9.70 -3.36
C THR A 577 34.54 11.18 -3.71
N GLY A 578 33.86 11.99 -2.90
CA GLY A 578 33.67 13.42 -3.15
C GLY A 578 32.77 14.08 -2.11
N THR A 579 32.51 15.37 -2.28
CA THR A 579 31.46 16.10 -1.56
C THR A 579 30.15 15.95 -2.34
N PHE A 580 29.10 15.47 -1.69
CA PHE A 580 27.80 15.21 -2.31
C PHE A 580 26.68 15.83 -1.47
N SER A 581 25.70 16.45 -2.12
CA SER A 581 24.45 16.87 -1.48
C SER A 581 23.59 15.69 -1.06
N LEU A 582 22.51 15.95 -0.31
CA LEU A 582 21.51 14.93 0.03
C LEU A 582 20.90 14.28 -1.23
N LEU A 583 20.53 15.09 -2.22
CA LEU A 583 19.98 14.63 -3.48
C LEU A 583 21.00 13.80 -4.27
N GLN A 584 22.25 14.28 -4.40
CA GLN A 584 23.31 13.54 -5.08
C GLN A 584 23.58 12.20 -4.39
N THR A 585 23.60 12.19 -3.06
CA THR A 585 23.83 10.98 -2.26
C THR A 585 22.73 9.94 -2.51
N TRP A 586 21.47 10.37 -2.44
CA TRP A 586 20.31 9.51 -2.74
C TRP A 586 20.39 8.95 -4.17
N VAL A 587 20.70 9.79 -5.17
CA VAL A 587 20.76 9.35 -6.58
C VAL A 587 21.93 8.39 -6.83
N GLU A 588 23.12 8.64 -6.27
CA GLU A 588 24.23 7.69 -6.36
C GLU A 588 23.84 6.34 -5.75
N HIS A 589 23.32 6.31 -4.52
CA HIS A 589 22.94 5.06 -3.86
C HIS A 589 21.84 4.28 -4.62
N VAL A 590 20.77 4.97 -5.07
CA VAL A 590 19.66 4.34 -5.82
C VAL A 590 20.12 3.86 -7.20
N THR A 591 20.91 4.64 -7.93
CA THR A 591 21.39 4.23 -9.26
C THR A 591 22.48 3.17 -9.19
N GLN A 592 23.38 3.21 -8.22
CA GLN A 592 24.40 2.17 -8.02
C GLN A 592 23.76 0.81 -7.66
N GLU A 593 22.76 0.75 -6.78
CA GLU A 593 22.07 -0.52 -6.49
C GLU A 593 21.24 -1.02 -7.69
N PHE A 594 20.45 -0.15 -8.33
CA PHE A 594 19.67 -0.54 -9.51
C PHE A 594 20.55 -1.05 -10.65
N THR A 595 21.72 -0.43 -10.86
CA THR A 595 22.70 -0.83 -11.87
C THR A 595 23.68 -1.90 -11.39
N ARG A 596 23.70 -2.26 -10.10
CA ARG A 596 24.29 -3.52 -9.60
C ARG A 596 23.43 -4.70 -10.00
N LEU A 597 22.11 -4.60 -9.87
CA LEU A 597 21.16 -5.67 -10.21
C LEU A 597 20.92 -5.84 -11.71
N THR A 598 21.07 -4.77 -12.50
CA THR A 598 20.69 -4.74 -13.93
C THR A 598 21.77 -4.15 -14.83
N ASN A 599 21.55 -4.19 -16.15
CA ASN A 599 22.28 -3.36 -17.13
C ASN A 599 21.34 -2.37 -17.86
N TRP A 600 20.18 -2.04 -17.28
CA TRP A 600 19.14 -1.29 -18.00
C TRP A 600 19.49 0.20 -18.04
N PRO A 601 19.20 0.91 -19.14
CA PRO A 601 19.37 2.35 -19.20
C PRO A 601 18.41 3.03 -18.21
N ILE A 602 18.89 4.09 -17.54
CA ILE A 602 18.09 4.99 -16.70
C ILE A 602 17.91 6.31 -17.47
N ARG A 603 16.68 6.80 -17.61
CA ARG A 603 16.41 8.04 -18.35
C ARG A 603 15.48 8.97 -17.58
N THR A 604 15.69 10.26 -17.72
CA THR A 604 14.76 11.29 -17.24
C THR A 604 13.82 11.71 -18.38
N LEU A 605 12.57 12.02 -18.03
CA LEU A 605 11.65 12.83 -18.83
C LEU A 605 11.32 14.10 -18.05
N LYS A 606 11.26 15.25 -18.75
CA LYS A 606 10.75 16.50 -18.18
C LYS A 606 9.24 16.41 -17.91
N HIS A 607 8.70 17.26 -17.05
CA HIS A 607 7.33 17.19 -16.54
C HIS A 607 6.24 16.99 -17.63
N ASP A 608 6.23 17.80 -18.69
CA ASP A 608 5.22 17.63 -19.75
C ASP A 608 5.35 16.29 -20.51
N ASP A 609 6.58 15.77 -20.63
CA ASP A 609 6.86 14.51 -21.35
C ASP A 609 6.51 13.29 -20.48
N ILE A 610 6.68 13.41 -19.15
CA ILE A 610 6.25 12.38 -18.19
C ILE A 610 4.72 12.36 -18.06
N ALA A 611 4.06 13.52 -18.09
CA ALA A 611 2.60 13.62 -18.16
C ALA A 611 2.06 12.95 -19.44
N GLN A 612 2.68 13.20 -20.60
CA GLN A 612 2.32 12.50 -21.83
C GLN A 612 2.59 10.99 -21.76
N PHE A 613 3.67 10.53 -21.11
CA PHE A 613 3.92 9.10 -20.91
C PHE A 613 2.81 8.41 -20.10
N PHE A 614 2.32 9.07 -19.05
CA PHE A 614 1.18 8.61 -18.25
C PHE A 614 -0.14 8.61 -19.03
N LEU A 615 -0.41 9.66 -19.83
CA LEU A 615 -1.59 9.72 -20.71
C LEU A 615 -1.56 8.66 -21.82
N ASP A 616 -0.42 8.49 -22.49
CA ASP A 616 -0.19 7.44 -23.48
C ASP A 616 -0.40 6.04 -22.88
N ARG A 617 0.04 5.83 -21.63
CA ARG A 617 -0.16 4.57 -20.92
C ARG A 617 -1.63 4.29 -20.59
N MET A 618 -2.36 5.32 -20.16
CA MET A 618 -3.81 5.21 -19.90
C MET A 618 -4.61 4.93 -21.20
N ALA A 619 -4.30 5.66 -22.27
CA ALA A 619 -4.94 5.45 -23.58
C ALA A 619 -4.62 4.05 -24.15
N LEU A 620 -3.37 3.61 -24.06
CA LEU A 620 -2.93 2.29 -24.52
C LEU A 620 -3.69 1.16 -23.81
N ASP A 621 -3.79 1.21 -22.48
CA ASP A 621 -4.48 0.16 -21.71
C ASP A 621 -5.97 0.10 -22.08
N GLN A 622 -6.62 1.25 -22.29
CA GLN A 622 -8.04 1.35 -22.68
C GLN A 622 -8.33 0.76 -24.08
N CYS A 623 -7.34 0.66 -24.96
CA CYS A 623 -7.49 -0.02 -26.26
C CYS A 623 -7.63 -1.56 -26.14
N ASN A 624 -7.31 -2.15 -24.98
CA ASN A 624 -7.17 -3.60 -24.77
C ASN A 624 -6.25 -4.28 -25.81
N PRO A 625 -4.97 -3.86 -25.90
CA PRO A 625 -4.02 -4.39 -26.88
C PRO A 625 -3.68 -5.86 -26.56
N ASN A 626 -3.57 -6.70 -27.59
CA ASN A 626 -3.20 -8.11 -27.46
C ASN A 626 -2.36 -8.58 -28.66
N LEU A 627 -1.59 -9.65 -28.47
CA LEU A 627 -0.70 -10.22 -29.47
C LEU A 627 -0.98 -11.71 -29.62
N ALA A 628 -1.10 -12.19 -30.87
CA ALA A 628 -1.14 -13.62 -31.18
C ALA A 628 0.22 -14.09 -31.68
N TYR A 629 0.75 -15.18 -31.13
CA TYR A 629 1.93 -15.84 -31.66
C TYR A 629 1.56 -16.62 -32.93
N ASN A 630 2.31 -16.41 -34.02
CA ASN A 630 2.16 -17.13 -35.27
C ASN A 630 3.21 -18.26 -35.33
N TYR A 631 2.77 -19.51 -35.43
CA TYR A 631 3.65 -20.69 -35.36
C TYR A 631 4.04 -21.23 -36.74
N SER A 632 5.15 -21.97 -36.80
CA SER A 632 5.54 -22.78 -37.96
C SER A 632 4.50 -23.88 -38.28
N GLU A 633 4.47 -24.37 -39.53
CA GLU A 633 3.53 -25.43 -39.96
C GLU A 633 3.61 -26.73 -39.12
N ASP A 634 4.74 -26.98 -38.46
CA ASP A 634 4.95 -28.13 -37.57
C ASP A 634 4.75 -27.83 -36.08
N GLY A 635 4.45 -26.57 -35.72
CA GLY A 635 4.22 -26.12 -34.35
C GLY A 635 5.45 -26.14 -33.44
N LEU A 636 6.67 -26.16 -33.99
CA LEU A 636 7.92 -26.25 -33.23
C LEU A 636 8.64 -24.90 -33.02
N SER A 637 8.24 -23.84 -33.73
CA SER A 637 8.77 -22.48 -33.53
C SER A 637 7.68 -21.43 -33.66
N ILE A 638 7.83 -20.31 -32.96
CA ILE A 638 7.12 -19.05 -33.26
C ILE A 638 7.92 -18.37 -34.39
N VAL A 639 7.26 -18.05 -35.49
CA VAL A 639 7.87 -17.43 -36.70
C VAL A 639 7.50 -15.96 -36.86
N GLY A 640 6.49 -15.49 -36.13
CA GLY A 640 5.96 -14.14 -36.22
C GLY A 640 4.93 -13.87 -35.14
N VAL A 641 4.36 -12.66 -35.14
CA VAL A 641 3.30 -12.24 -34.24
C VAL A 641 2.28 -11.36 -34.97
N THR A 642 1.03 -11.37 -34.50
CA THR A 642 -0.06 -10.50 -35.00
C THR A 642 -0.57 -9.63 -33.86
N VAL A 643 -0.46 -8.31 -34.01
CA VAL A 643 -0.90 -7.31 -33.02
C VAL A 643 -2.34 -6.92 -33.29
N THR A 644 -3.13 -6.85 -32.21
CA THR A 644 -4.57 -6.58 -32.20
C THR A 644 -4.93 -5.62 -31.07
N ALA A 645 -6.11 -5.00 -31.17
CA ALA A 645 -6.76 -4.22 -30.11
C ALA A 645 -8.28 -4.26 -30.33
N THR A 646 -9.04 -3.59 -29.47
CA THR A 646 -10.48 -3.37 -29.67
C THR A 646 -10.73 -2.76 -31.06
N ASP A 647 -11.56 -3.42 -31.88
CA ASP A 647 -11.81 -3.10 -33.30
C ASP A 647 -10.56 -2.90 -34.19
N ASN A 648 -9.38 -3.35 -33.73
CA ASN A 648 -8.05 -3.02 -34.28
C ASN A 648 -7.82 -1.52 -34.51
N ILE A 649 -8.22 -0.69 -33.55
CA ILE A 649 -7.92 0.75 -33.50
C ILE A 649 -7.30 1.07 -32.14
N CYS A 650 -6.33 1.98 -32.11
CA CYS A 650 -5.87 2.61 -30.88
C CYS A 650 -5.38 4.03 -31.20
N ASP A 651 -5.69 5.01 -30.34
CA ASP A 651 -5.27 6.40 -30.54
C ASP A 651 -3.77 6.62 -30.31
N VAL A 652 -3.09 5.65 -29.67
CA VAL A 652 -1.64 5.63 -29.46
C VAL A 652 -1.01 4.36 -30.07
N PRO A 653 0.25 4.42 -30.57
CA PRO A 653 0.93 3.23 -31.06
C PRO A 653 1.15 2.18 -29.97
N ILE A 654 0.89 0.92 -30.30
CA ILE A 654 1.04 -0.21 -29.39
C ILE A 654 2.52 -0.65 -29.36
N PRO A 655 3.20 -0.65 -28.20
CA PRO A 655 4.55 -1.17 -28.09
C PRO A 655 4.55 -2.70 -28.11
N VAL A 656 5.48 -3.31 -28.84
CA VAL A 656 5.74 -4.75 -28.84
C VAL A 656 7.23 -4.97 -28.63
N THR A 657 7.58 -5.76 -27.61
CA THR A 657 8.95 -6.16 -27.30
C THR A 657 9.30 -7.45 -28.03
N PHE A 658 10.48 -7.48 -28.66
CA PHE A 658 11.01 -8.60 -29.43
C PHE A 658 12.36 -9.08 -28.87
N PRO A 659 12.63 -10.40 -28.90
CA PRO A 659 13.88 -10.97 -28.40
C PRO A 659 15.03 -10.93 -29.43
N GLY A 660 14.77 -10.40 -30.63
CA GLY A 660 15.71 -10.31 -31.75
C GLY A 660 15.15 -9.39 -32.83
N GLY A 661 15.70 -9.48 -34.05
CA GLY A 661 15.19 -8.72 -35.20
C GLY A 661 13.79 -9.17 -35.62
N ALA A 662 12.96 -8.21 -36.03
CA ALA A 662 11.63 -8.44 -36.58
C ALA A 662 11.36 -7.47 -37.73
N LYS A 663 10.45 -7.84 -38.63
CA LYS A 663 10.04 -7.03 -39.78
C LYS A 663 8.51 -6.95 -39.81
N VAL A 664 7.97 -5.75 -39.98
CA VAL A 664 6.54 -5.57 -40.24
C VAL A 664 6.22 -6.10 -41.64
N ASP A 665 5.10 -6.80 -41.78
CA ASP A 665 4.68 -7.36 -43.09
C ASP A 665 4.11 -6.26 -44.00
N GLU A 666 3.25 -5.38 -43.46
CA GLU A 666 2.76 -4.14 -44.08
C GLU A 666 2.55 -3.03 -43.04
N GLY A 667 2.98 -1.80 -43.31
CA GLY A 667 2.76 -0.62 -42.45
C GLY A 667 4.00 0.27 -42.26
N GLU A 668 3.82 1.39 -41.56
CA GLU A 668 4.93 2.18 -40.99
C GLU A 668 5.09 1.84 -39.50
N ILE A 669 6.33 1.79 -39.03
CA ILE A 669 6.69 1.44 -37.63
C ILE A 669 7.77 2.37 -37.10
N ARG A 670 7.81 2.55 -35.77
CA ARG A 670 8.95 3.18 -35.07
C ARG A 670 9.66 2.14 -34.23
N GLU A 671 10.91 1.85 -34.58
CA GLU A 671 11.82 1.07 -33.73
C GLU A 671 12.32 1.93 -32.55
N ASP A 672 12.48 1.30 -31.40
CA ASP A 672 12.93 1.89 -30.13
C ASP A 672 13.82 0.86 -29.43
N LYS A 673 15.12 1.11 -29.43
CA LYS A 673 16.12 0.30 -28.71
C LYS A 673 17.15 1.22 -28.07
N VAL A 674 17.22 1.18 -26.73
CA VAL A 674 18.14 1.99 -25.94
C VAL A 674 19.13 1.07 -25.24
N GLY A 675 20.42 1.20 -25.55
CA GLY A 675 21.47 0.36 -24.97
C GLY A 675 21.23 -1.13 -25.20
N GLU A 676 21.27 -1.90 -24.11
CA GLU A 676 21.05 -3.34 -24.09
C GLU A 676 19.56 -3.74 -24.06
N GLU A 677 18.60 -2.79 -24.06
CA GLU A 677 17.17 -3.12 -24.09
C GLU A 677 16.81 -4.07 -25.26
N PRO A 678 15.83 -4.97 -25.07
CA PRO A 678 15.24 -5.71 -26.18
C PRO A 678 14.63 -4.71 -27.20
N LEU A 679 14.50 -5.14 -28.46
CA LEU A 679 13.92 -4.30 -29.50
C LEU A 679 12.45 -4.05 -29.17
N ILE A 680 12.05 -2.79 -28.98
CA ILE A 680 10.65 -2.39 -28.91
C ILE A 680 10.28 -1.82 -30.28
N VAL A 681 9.15 -2.27 -30.82
CA VAL A 681 8.55 -1.69 -32.04
C VAL A 681 7.18 -1.14 -31.69
N TRP A 682 6.95 0.11 -32.07
CA TRP A 682 5.68 0.80 -31.87
C TRP A 682 4.82 0.65 -33.13
N ALA A 683 3.69 -0.05 -33.00
CA ALA A 683 2.79 -0.44 -34.09
C ALA A 683 1.46 0.33 -34.04
N THR A 684 1.11 1.02 -35.12
CA THR A 684 -0.14 1.81 -35.22
C THR A 684 -1.26 0.98 -35.83
N LEU A 685 -2.35 0.75 -35.10
CA LEU A 685 -3.54 0.05 -35.61
C LEU A 685 -4.59 1.03 -36.13
N SER A 686 -5.17 0.76 -37.30
CA SER A 686 -6.05 1.69 -38.04
C SER A 686 -7.26 1.00 -38.71
N GLY A 687 -7.87 0.04 -38.01
CA GLY A 687 -8.99 -0.78 -38.47
C GLY A 687 -8.58 -2.16 -39.01
N SER A 688 -7.28 -2.46 -38.98
CA SER A 688 -6.67 -3.74 -39.37
C SER A 688 -5.60 -4.13 -38.34
N PRO A 689 -5.40 -5.43 -38.05
CA PRO A 689 -4.27 -5.89 -37.25
C PRO A 689 -2.95 -5.72 -38.01
N VAL A 690 -1.84 -5.65 -37.28
CA VAL A 690 -0.48 -5.52 -37.86
C VAL A 690 0.33 -6.77 -37.54
N SER A 691 0.89 -7.39 -38.57
CA SER A 691 1.70 -8.61 -38.46
C SER A 691 3.19 -8.33 -38.60
N PHE A 692 3.98 -9.12 -37.86
CA PHE A 692 5.43 -9.09 -37.88
C PHE A 692 6.01 -10.49 -38.10
N THR A 693 6.96 -10.61 -39.01
CA THR A 693 7.79 -11.80 -39.20
C THR A 693 9.10 -11.65 -38.41
N LEU A 694 9.53 -12.69 -37.68
CA LEU A 694 10.80 -12.70 -36.95
C LEU A 694 11.98 -13.01 -37.90
N ASP A 695 13.14 -12.39 -37.66
CA ASP A 695 14.35 -12.70 -38.43
C ASP A 695 14.97 -14.06 -38.03
N GLU A 696 14.81 -14.46 -36.76
CA GLU A 696 15.14 -15.80 -36.28
C GLU A 696 13.93 -16.37 -35.51
N PRO A 697 13.36 -17.52 -35.94
CA PRO A 697 12.22 -18.13 -35.25
C PRO A 697 12.53 -18.59 -33.82
N VAL A 698 11.73 -18.15 -32.86
CA VAL A 698 11.85 -18.57 -31.46
C VAL A 698 11.45 -20.03 -31.33
N SER A 699 12.44 -20.89 -31.07
CA SER A 699 12.23 -22.34 -30.95
C SER A 699 11.53 -22.73 -29.66
N LEU A 700 10.62 -23.71 -29.75
CA LEU A 700 9.85 -24.25 -28.63
C LEU A 700 10.44 -25.59 -28.16
N CYS A 701 9.95 -26.09 -27.03
CA CYS A 701 10.29 -27.43 -26.54
C CYS A 701 9.95 -28.48 -27.62
N PRO A 702 10.91 -29.24 -28.17
CA PRO A 702 10.64 -30.20 -29.24
C PRO A 702 9.77 -31.36 -28.74
N ARG A 703 8.55 -31.41 -29.27
CA ARG A 703 7.50 -32.36 -28.87
C ARG A 703 7.81 -33.79 -29.33
N ASN A 704 7.73 -34.76 -28.43
CA ASN A 704 7.77 -36.18 -28.79
C ASN A 704 6.53 -36.58 -29.61
N LYS A 705 6.66 -36.60 -30.95
CA LYS A 705 5.55 -36.91 -31.87
C LYS A 705 5.01 -38.34 -31.67
N ILE A 706 3.90 -38.49 -30.95
CA ILE A 706 3.08 -39.72 -30.91
C ILE A 706 2.34 -39.88 -32.25
N MET A 707 3.11 -40.14 -33.31
CA MET A 707 2.58 -40.47 -34.63
C MET A 707 2.07 -41.91 -34.62
N ASN A 708 0.75 -42.07 -34.66
CA ASN A 708 0.15 -43.36 -34.99
C ASN A 708 0.56 -43.79 -36.42
N ASN A 709 0.55 -45.10 -36.71
CA ASN A 709 1.11 -45.73 -37.93
C ASN A 709 0.44 -45.33 -39.29
N THR A 710 -0.31 -44.23 -39.33
CA THR A 710 -0.99 -43.67 -40.51
C THR A 710 -0.68 -42.19 -40.75
N GLY A 711 0.21 -41.56 -39.95
CA GLY A 711 0.69 -40.20 -40.20
C GLY A 711 -0.36 -39.10 -40.02
N LYS A 712 -1.21 -39.22 -38.99
CA LYS A 712 -2.19 -38.19 -38.59
C LYS A 712 -2.06 -37.88 -37.11
N LEU A 713 -2.38 -36.64 -36.72
CA LEU A 713 -2.63 -36.28 -35.32
C LEU A 713 -3.70 -37.22 -34.73
N VAL A 714 -3.48 -37.62 -33.47
CA VAL A 714 -4.48 -38.35 -32.69
C VAL A 714 -5.41 -37.33 -32.05
N ARG A 715 -6.66 -37.23 -32.54
CA ARG A 715 -7.71 -36.48 -31.86
C ARG A 715 -8.11 -37.19 -30.56
N TYR A 716 -7.93 -36.52 -29.43
CA TYR A 716 -8.67 -36.86 -28.21
C TYR A 716 -10.13 -36.42 -28.37
N ASN A 717 -10.99 -37.35 -28.77
CA ASN A 717 -12.44 -37.15 -28.68
C ASN A 717 -12.85 -37.18 -27.20
N PHE A 718 -12.84 -36.04 -26.52
CA PHE A 718 -13.48 -35.91 -25.22
C PHE A 718 -14.98 -36.20 -25.37
N LYS A 719 -15.40 -37.33 -24.79
CA LYS A 719 -16.80 -37.76 -24.82
C LYS A 719 -17.14 -38.44 -23.50
N LEU A 720 -17.76 -37.67 -22.61
CA LEU A 720 -18.27 -38.12 -21.32
C LEU A 720 -19.32 -39.22 -21.52
N GLU A 721 -18.94 -40.49 -21.31
CA GLU A 721 -19.86 -41.61 -21.17
C GLU A 721 -19.91 -42.03 -19.70
N ALA A 722 -20.88 -41.44 -18.97
CA ALA A 722 -21.11 -41.71 -17.56
C ALA A 722 -21.71 -43.12 -17.35
N ASP A 723 -20.86 -44.12 -17.12
CA ASP A 723 -21.29 -45.50 -16.91
C ASP A 723 -21.95 -45.70 -15.54
N ARG A 724 -23.17 -46.24 -15.54
CA ARG A 724 -23.95 -46.57 -14.35
C ARG A 724 -23.95 -48.08 -14.14
N SER A 725 -23.02 -48.60 -13.34
CA SER A 725 -23.12 -49.96 -12.80
C SER A 725 -22.88 -50.03 -11.29
N ALA A 726 -23.97 -50.14 -10.53
CA ALA A 726 -23.96 -50.43 -9.11
C ALA A 726 -24.80 -51.67 -8.82
N SER A 727 -24.16 -52.81 -8.49
CA SER A 727 -24.82 -53.99 -7.92
C SER A 727 -23.84 -54.98 -7.28
N THR A 728 -23.72 -54.87 -5.95
CA THR A 728 -23.78 -56.00 -4.99
C THR A 728 -22.84 -57.21 -5.17
N PHE A 729 -21.92 -57.40 -4.22
CA PHE A 729 -21.72 -58.71 -3.56
C PHE A 729 -21.21 -58.56 -2.10
N LEU A 730 -21.03 -59.66 -1.38
CA LEU A 730 -21.24 -59.73 0.08
C LEU A 730 -20.06 -60.32 0.90
N LEU A 731 -19.88 -59.76 2.11
CA LEU A 731 -19.56 -60.44 3.39
C LEU A 731 -18.21 -61.19 3.61
N ALA A 732 -17.28 -60.47 4.26
CA ALA A 732 -16.65 -60.80 5.55
C ALA A 732 -15.66 -61.99 5.77
N CYS A 733 -14.96 -61.86 6.92
CA CYS A 733 -14.24 -62.86 7.74
C CYS A 733 -12.73 -63.15 7.52
N LEU A 734 -11.94 -62.53 8.41
CA LEU A 734 -10.92 -63.17 9.28
C LEU A 734 -9.75 -63.97 8.65
N ILE A 735 -8.52 -63.56 8.96
CA ILE A 735 -7.61 -64.28 9.89
C ILE A 735 -6.36 -63.42 10.19
N SER A 736 -6.19 -63.00 11.44
CA SER A 736 -4.87 -62.77 12.05
C SER A 736 -4.47 -64.08 12.75
N PRO A 737 -3.17 -64.39 12.99
CA PRO A 737 -2.69 -64.19 14.37
C PRO A 737 -1.15 -64.08 14.61
N GLN A 738 -0.80 -63.53 15.78
CA GLN A 738 0.42 -63.79 16.62
C GLN A 738 1.66 -62.88 16.46
N ARG A 739 2.38 -62.45 17.53
CA ARG A 739 2.10 -62.53 19.00
C ARG A 739 3.08 -61.70 19.88
N LYS A 740 2.59 -61.29 21.07
CA LYS A 740 3.27 -61.27 22.41
C LYS A 740 4.36 -60.20 22.71
N LYS A 741 4.53 -59.71 23.97
CA LYS A 741 3.65 -59.60 25.18
C LYS A 741 4.41 -58.92 26.37
N ILE A 742 3.69 -58.17 27.24
CA ILE A 742 3.91 -58.04 28.74
C ILE A 742 5.18 -57.26 29.21
N SER A 743 5.20 -56.46 30.29
CA SER A 743 4.18 -56.05 31.30
C SER A 743 4.58 -54.81 32.13
N ASN A 744 3.56 -54.20 32.79
CA ASN A 744 3.51 -53.51 34.11
C ASN A 744 4.81 -53.48 34.96
N ALA A 745 5.15 -52.43 35.73
CA ALA A 745 4.37 -51.96 36.90
C ALA A 745 4.98 -50.72 37.64
N ASN A 746 4.17 -50.15 38.55
CA ASN A 746 4.40 -49.08 39.56
C ASN A 746 5.79 -48.99 40.23
N PHE A 747 6.23 -47.77 40.64
CA PHE A 747 6.29 -47.36 42.07
C PHE A 747 6.53 -45.84 42.32
N LYS A 748 6.45 -45.40 43.59
CA LYS A 748 6.65 -44.01 44.06
C LYS A 748 7.94 -43.82 44.91
N MET A 749 8.63 -42.69 44.68
CA MET A 749 9.18 -41.73 45.66
C MET A 749 9.98 -42.18 46.92
N VAL A 750 11.29 -41.87 46.93
CA VAL A 750 12.16 -41.49 48.09
C VAL A 750 13.28 -40.59 47.48
N MET A 751 13.66 -39.36 47.86
CA MET A 751 13.76 -38.52 49.09
C MET A 751 15.19 -38.43 49.68
N ARG A 752 15.65 -37.18 49.98
CA ARG A 752 16.82 -36.73 50.79
C ARG A 752 18.14 -36.37 50.04
N ALA A 753 18.99 -35.45 50.52
CA ALA A 753 18.81 -34.27 51.42
C ALA A 753 20.12 -33.43 51.63
N THR A 754 19.99 -32.10 51.85
CA THR A 754 20.84 -31.21 52.70
C THR A 754 22.32 -30.94 52.27
N PHE A 755 23.07 -29.92 52.73
CA PHE A 755 23.20 -29.28 54.07
C PHE A 755 23.74 -27.81 54.05
N THR A 756 23.06 -26.84 54.70
CA THR A 756 23.57 -25.61 55.43
C THR A 756 24.47 -24.55 54.73
N ARG A 757 24.59 -23.25 55.11
CA ARG A 757 24.08 -22.34 56.20
C ARG A 757 24.21 -20.85 55.69
N THR A 758 24.14 -19.70 56.40
CA THR A 758 24.30 -19.30 57.83
C THR A 758 23.38 -18.09 58.23
N TYR A 759 23.83 -17.17 59.10
CA TYR A 759 23.16 -16.04 59.82
C TYR A 759 24.27 -15.07 60.36
N PRO A 760 24.06 -13.90 61.05
CA PRO A 760 22.83 -13.32 61.65
C PRO A 760 22.56 -11.77 61.57
N MET A 761 21.27 -11.41 61.69
CA MET A 761 20.58 -10.32 62.45
C MET A 761 21.27 -9.01 62.97
N VAL A 762 20.47 -7.91 62.99
CA VAL A 762 20.01 -7.05 64.14
C VAL A 762 19.95 -5.53 63.78
N GLY A 763 18.84 -4.81 64.07
CA GLY A 763 18.84 -3.34 64.16
C GLY A 763 17.50 -2.57 64.07
N LEU A 764 16.98 -2.08 65.21
CA LEU A 764 15.96 -1.00 65.39
C LEU A 764 16.53 -0.01 66.45
N PRO A 765 15.97 1.19 66.81
CA PRO A 765 14.60 1.72 66.57
C PRO A 765 14.43 3.27 66.37
N ARG A 766 13.16 3.69 66.11
CA ARG A 766 12.43 4.90 66.63
C ARG A 766 12.97 6.36 66.50
N CYS A 767 12.12 7.18 65.85
CA CYS A 767 11.41 8.38 66.38
C CYS A 767 12.18 9.67 66.79
N GLY A 768 11.73 10.83 66.27
CA GLY A 768 12.13 12.18 66.70
C GLY A 768 11.11 13.25 66.26
N ILE A 769 11.06 14.41 66.95
CA ILE A 769 10.07 15.49 66.74
C ILE A 769 10.78 16.86 66.65
N GLY A 770 10.34 17.72 65.73
CA GLY A 770 10.61 19.16 65.68
C GLY A 770 10.12 19.73 64.34
N LEU A 771 9.34 20.79 64.18
CA LEU A 771 9.00 22.03 64.90
C LEU A 771 9.25 23.22 63.94
N MET A 772 8.19 23.99 63.71
CA MET A 772 8.07 25.16 62.81
C MET A 772 8.96 26.36 63.23
N PRO A 773 9.23 27.37 62.36
CA PRO A 773 8.21 28.41 62.09
C PRO A 773 8.21 29.18 60.73
N ARG A 774 7.00 29.57 60.31
CA ARG A 774 6.52 30.89 59.76
C ARG A 774 7.53 31.85 59.08
N THR A 775 7.20 32.48 57.95
CA THR A 775 6.13 33.53 57.77
C THR A 775 5.23 33.29 56.52
N TYR A 776 3.91 33.53 56.50
CA TYR A 776 3.13 34.81 56.61
C TYR A 776 3.51 35.85 55.53
N ARG A 777 2.60 36.57 54.85
CA ARG A 777 1.11 36.62 54.66
C ARG A 777 0.88 37.56 53.44
N GLN A 778 -0.20 37.68 52.64
CA GLN A 778 -1.66 37.40 52.65
C GLN A 778 -2.11 36.84 51.27
N MET A 779 -3.34 36.38 50.95
CA MET A 779 -4.74 36.68 51.32
C MET A 779 -5.38 37.95 50.70
N SER A 780 -6.10 37.76 49.60
CA SER A 780 -7.38 38.44 49.30
C SER A 780 -8.47 37.39 49.18
N THR A 781 -9.74 37.73 49.44
CA THR A 781 -10.83 36.75 49.59
C THR A 781 -12.07 37.12 48.80
N THR A 782 -12.50 36.24 47.90
CA THR A 782 -13.88 36.17 47.41
C THR A 782 -14.33 34.71 47.39
N GLN A 783 -15.04 34.29 48.44
CA GLN A 783 -15.87 33.09 48.34
C GLN A 783 -17.03 33.39 47.39
N LYS A 784 -17.00 32.84 46.17
CA LYS A 784 -18.23 32.47 45.49
C LYS A 784 -18.57 31.05 45.91
N THR A 785 -19.78 30.83 46.39
CA THR A 785 -20.38 29.50 46.38
C THR A 785 -20.64 29.14 44.92
N GLN A 786 -19.80 28.29 44.33
CA GLN A 786 -20.20 27.57 43.13
C GLN A 786 -21.42 26.73 43.48
N THR A 787 -22.56 27.07 42.87
CA THR A 787 -23.58 26.07 42.52
C THR A 787 -22.91 24.92 41.75
N PRO A 788 -23.44 23.69 41.81
CA PRO A 788 -22.89 22.59 41.02
C PRO A 788 -22.77 23.04 39.57
N GLU A 789 -21.59 22.83 38.98
CA GLU A 789 -21.28 23.37 37.67
C GLU A 789 -22.22 22.74 36.64
N GLN A 790 -23.02 23.60 36.01
CA GLN A 790 -23.75 23.21 34.82
C GLN A 790 -22.69 23.05 33.74
N ASN A 791 -22.56 21.84 33.18
CA ASN A 791 -21.69 21.58 32.04
C ASN A 791 -21.84 22.71 31.00
N PRO A 792 -20.74 23.23 30.44
CA PRO A 792 -20.83 24.29 29.43
C PRO A 792 -21.76 23.82 28.31
N LYS A 793 -22.78 24.63 28.04
CA LYS A 793 -23.75 24.34 26.99
C LYS A 793 -23.03 24.44 25.65
N ILE A 794 -23.07 23.37 24.87
CA ILE A 794 -22.70 23.43 23.45
C ILE A 794 -23.56 24.48 22.74
N MET A 795 -23.05 25.05 21.64
CA MET A 795 -23.75 26.14 20.93
C MET A 795 -25.18 25.78 20.51
N LEU A 796 -25.48 24.51 20.25
CA LEU A 796 -26.84 24.02 19.97
C LEU A 796 -27.78 24.07 21.18
N GLU A 797 -27.27 23.99 22.41
CA GLU A 797 -28.06 23.96 23.65
C GLU A 797 -28.08 25.32 24.39
N ASP A 798 -27.31 26.33 23.94
CA ASP A 798 -27.37 27.71 24.44
C ASP A 798 -28.40 28.57 23.66
N PRO A 799 -29.43 29.13 24.32
CA PRO A 799 -30.36 30.09 23.71
C PRO A 799 -29.72 31.36 23.13
N ASN A 800 -28.48 31.70 23.50
CA ASN A 800 -27.72 32.83 22.96
C ASN A 800 -26.84 32.44 21.75
N GLY A 801 -26.60 31.13 21.55
CA GLY A 801 -25.93 30.58 20.39
C GLY A 801 -26.95 30.08 19.35
N TYR A 802 -26.85 28.82 18.97
CA TYR A 802 -27.73 28.14 18.02
C TYR A 802 -28.93 27.42 18.66
N GLY A 803 -29.26 27.69 19.94
CA GLY A 803 -30.41 27.12 20.64
C GLY A 803 -31.81 27.42 20.07
N PHE A 804 -31.88 28.18 18.98
CA PHE A 804 -33.09 28.37 18.17
C PHE A 804 -33.22 27.35 17.01
N ILE A 805 -32.14 26.63 16.67
CA ILE A 805 -32.11 25.57 15.67
C ILE A 805 -32.68 24.28 16.27
N ARG A 806 -33.61 23.63 15.55
CA ARG A 806 -34.14 22.32 15.95
C ARG A 806 -33.04 21.26 15.83
N HIS A 807 -32.76 20.60 16.96
CA HIS A 807 -31.86 19.47 17.09
C HIS A 807 -32.47 18.46 18.08
N ASN A 808 -31.93 17.25 18.16
CA ASN A 808 -32.23 16.29 19.23
C ASN A 808 -31.38 16.63 20.46
N PRO A 809 -31.98 16.89 21.65
CA PRO A 809 -31.21 17.26 22.84
C PRO A 809 -30.37 16.08 23.35
N ARG A 810 -29.14 16.33 23.82
CA ARG A 810 -28.32 15.29 24.44
C ARG A 810 -28.43 15.39 25.97
N PRO A 811 -28.72 14.30 26.70
CA PRO A 811 -28.68 14.34 28.17
C PRO A 811 -27.29 14.71 28.69
N PRO A 812 -27.16 15.34 29.88
CA PRO A 812 -25.86 15.52 30.53
C PRO A 812 -25.27 14.18 30.99
N LYS A 813 -23.95 14.16 31.23
CA LYS A 813 -23.25 13.03 31.87
C LYS A 813 -23.65 12.91 33.36
N PRO A 814 -23.54 11.71 33.99
CA PRO A 814 -23.28 10.41 33.37
C PRO A 814 -24.53 9.85 32.68
N ARG A 815 -24.36 9.29 31.47
CA ARG A 815 -25.45 8.78 30.64
C ARG A 815 -25.74 7.31 30.92
N LYS A 816 -27.00 6.90 30.69
CA LYS A 816 -27.44 5.48 30.75
C LYS A 816 -27.84 4.93 29.38
N THR A 817 -28.16 5.81 28.45
CA THR A 817 -28.53 5.54 27.06
C THR A 817 -27.92 6.62 26.18
N GLY A 818 -27.62 6.31 24.92
CA GLY A 818 -26.86 7.19 24.04
C GLY A 818 -25.41 7.40 24.46
N VAL A 819 -24.88 6.47 25.27
CA VAL A 819 -23.49 6.44 25.75
C VAL A 819 -22.56 6.29 24.54
N THR A 820 -21.56 7.16 24.44
CA THR A 820 -20.49 7.04 23.45
C THR A 820 -19.18 6.72 24.17
N GLU A 821 -18.65 5.52 23.96
CA GLU A 821 -17.26 5.20 24.30
C GLU A 821 -16.38 5.48 23.07
N ILE A 822 -15.18 6.04 23.25
CA ILE A 822 -14.23 6.26 22.15
C ILE A 822 -12.99 5.36 22.28
N ARG A 823 -12.46 4.92 21.14
CA ARG A 823 -11.20 4.18 21.04
C ARG A 823 -10.05 5.13 21.40
N GLY A 824 -9.31 4.79 22.46
CA GLY A 824 -8.13 5.53 22.92
C GLY A 824 -6.87 5.09 22.15
N PRO A 825 -5.69 5.04 22.81
CA PRO A 825 -4.50 4.52 22.16
C PRO A 825 -4.70 3.08 21.66
N TYR A 826 -4.49 2.86 20.36
CA TYR A 826 -4.52 1.55 19.70
C TYR A 826 -3.63 1.57 18.45
N TYR A 827 -4.19 1.76 17.25
CA TYR A 827 -3.41 2.02 16.03
C TYR A 827 -2.66 3.36 16.09
N SER A 828 -3.28 4.40 16.66
CA SER A 828 -2.67 5.71 16.88
C SER A 828 -2.06 5.83 18.28
N ALA A 829 -0.83 6.33 18.37
CA ALA A 829 -0.25 6.79 19.63
C ALA A 829 -0.98 8.06 20.11
N MET A 830 -1.56 8.02 21.31
CA MET A 830 -2.38 9.11 21.86
C MET A 830 -1.74 9.66 23.15
N GLY A 831 -1.18 10.88 23.05
CA GLY A 831 -0.63 11.64 24.17
C GLY A 831 -1.63 12.58 24.83
N LYS A 832 -1.24 13.21 25.95
CA LYS A 832 -2.14 14.07 26.74
C LYS A 832 -2.74 15.23 25.95
N ARG A 833 -1.97 15.88 25.05
CA ARG A 833 -2.42 17.04 24.28
C ARG A 833 -3.62 16.67 23.39
N HIS A 834 -3.43 15.73 22.46
CA HIS A 834 -4.49 15.21 21.59
C HIS A 834 -5.77 14.79 22.33
N LEU A 835 -5.64 14.05 23.44
CA LEU A 835 -6.80 13.66 24.25
C LEU A 835 -7.46 14.87 24.95
N GLN A 836 -6.68 15.89 25.33
CA GLN A 836 -7.17 17.14 25.90
C GLN A 836 -7.90 17.97 24.84
N ASP A 837 -7.38 18.05 23.61
CA ASP A 837 -8.01 18.76 22.49
C ASP A 837 -9.37 18.14 22.13
N VAL A 838 -9.45 16.79 22.13
CA VAL A 838 -10.71 16.03 21.98
C VAL A 838 -11.69 16.31 23.13
N PHE A 839 -11.21 16.49 24.37
CA PHE A 839 -12.08 16.80 25.50
C PHE A 839 -12.52 18.27 25.55
N GLU A 840 -11.66 19.23 25.23
CA GLU A 840 -11.98 20.66 25.21
C GLU A 840 -12.98 21.01 24.11
N THR A 841 -12.92 20.33 22.96
CA THR A 841 -13.85 20.51 21.84
C THR A 841 -15.11 19.64 21.94
N MET A 842 -14.94 18.32 22.10
CA MET A 842 -15.98 17.31 21.95
C MET A 842 -16.31 16.57 23.25
N GLY A 843 -15.69 16.93 24.37
CA GLY A 843 -15.78 16.21 25.65
C GLY A 843 -17.18 16.09 26.23
N TYR A 844 -18.13 16.98 25.89
CA TYR A 844 -19.54 16.79 26.26
C TYR A 844 -20.14 15.49 25.66
N HIS A 845 -19.63 15.05 24.50
CA HIS A 845 -20.17 13.94 23.72
C HIS A 845 -19.55 12.59 24.07
N VAL A 846 -18.31 12.57 24.55
CA VAL A 846 -17.57 11.36 24.99
C VAL A 846 -17.98 10.95 26.41
N ASP A 847 -18.47 9.73 26.62
CA ASP A 847 -18.84 9.20 27.94
C ASP A 847 -17.75 8.29 28.56
N GLY A 848 -16.86 7.71 27.75
CA GLY A 848 -15.72 6.92 28.22
C GLY A 848 -14.66 6.65 27.15
N VAL A 849 -13.50 6.12 27.55
CA VAL A 849 -12.33 5.85 26.68
C VAL A 849 -11.82 4.41 26.87
N LYS A 850 -11.70 3.62 25.79
CA LYS A 850 -11.17 2.23 25.79
C LYS A 850 -9.72 2.21 25.29
N PHE A 851 -8.77 1.83 26.16
CA PHE A 851 -7.38 1.56 25.80
C PHE A 851 -7.27 0.17 25.15
N ALA A 852 -7.60 0.06 23.86
CA ALA A 852 -7.73 -1.23 23.18
C ALA A 852 -6.40 -2.01 23.07
N GLY A 853 -6.49 -3.32 22.88
CA GLY A 853 -5.34 -4.24 22.79
C GLY A 853 -4.47 -4.36 24.06
N GLY A 854 -4.81 -3.65 25.15
CA GLY A 854 -3.94 -3.54 26.32
C GLY A 854 -2.83 -2.49 26.18
N SER A 855 -2.95 -1.55 25.24
CA SER A 855 -1.97 -0.49 24.93
C SER A 855 -1.48 0.28 26.16
N PHE A 856 -2.33 0.47 27.18
CA PHE A 856 -1.98 1.10 28.45
C PHE A 856 -0.78 0.46 29.17
N SER A 857 -0.48 -0.82 28.90
CA SER A 857 0.63 -1.55 29.52
C SER A 857 2.01 -1.09 29.03
N LEU A 858 2.07 -0.42 27.88
CA LEU A 858 3.29 0.12 27.28
C LEU A 858 3.65 1.52 27.81
N PHE A 859 2.72 2.20 28.48
CA PHE A 859 2.91 3.57 28.96
C PHE A 859 3.75 3.63 30.25
N PRO A 860 4.70 4.58 30.37
CA PRO A 860 5.24 4.98 31.66
C PRO A 860 4.11 5.40 32.61
N GLU A 861 4.12 4.91 33.85
CA GLU A 861 2.96 5.03 34.75
C GLU A 861 2.50 6.48 34.99
N ASN A 862 3.41 7.46 34.99
CA ASN A 862 3.02 8.87 35.10
C ASN A 862 2.27 9.37 33.85
N ARG A 863 2.68 8.93 32.65
CA ARG A 863 2.01 9.29 31.39
C ARG A 863 0.65 8.61 31.26
N LEU A 864 0.52 7.37 31.73
CA LEU A 864 -0.79 6.72 31.83
C LEU A 864 -1.70 7.51 32.78
N ARG A 865 -1.25 7.84 33.99
CA ARG A 865 -2.02 8.63 34.97
C ARG A 865 -2.44 9.98 34.41
N GLU A 866 -1.55 10.70 33.71
CA GLU A 866 -1.85 11.97 33.05
C GLU A 866 -3.03 11.89 32.05
N LEU A 867 -3.29 10.71 31.45
CA LEU A 867 -4.44 10.45 30.58
C LEU A 867 -5.69 10.03 31.36
N LEU A 868 -5.57 9.17 32.37
CA LEU A 868 -6.72 8.71 33.16
C LEU A 868 -7.30 9.86 34.02
N GLU A 869 -6.43 10.67 34.62
CA GLU A 869 -6.81 11.87 35.37
C GLU A 869 -7.55 12.88 34.47
N LEU A 870 -7.08 13.10 33.24
CA LEU A 870 -7.74 13.97 32.25
C LEU A 870 -9.14 13.45 31.84
N CYS A 871 -9.32 12.14 31.71
CA CYS A 871 -10.64 11.54 31.48
C CYS A 871 -11.60 11.82 32.65
N HIS A 872 -11.12 11.63 33.88
CA HIS A 872 -11.89 11.85 35.10
C HIS A 872 -12.26 13.33 35.32
N GLU A 873 -11.33 14.25 35.05
CA GLU A 873 -11.58 15.70 35.02
C GLU A 873 -12.73 16.05 34.07
N ASN A 874 -12.79 15.38 32.91
CA ASN A 874 -13.85 15.55 31.91
C ASN A 874 -15.08 14.66 32.12
N HIS A 875 -15.18 13.97 33.25
CA HIS A 875 -16.28 13.07 33.61
C HIS A 875 -16.53 11.95 32.59
N ALA A 876 -15.46 11.44 31.98
CA ALA A 876 -15.46 10.22 31.17
C ALA A 876 -14.82 9.07 31.98
N TYR A 877 -15.36 7.86 31.86
CA TYR A 877 -14.78 6.68 32.50
C TYR A 877 -13.67 6.07 31.63
N VAL A 878 -12.77 5.28 32.22
CA VAL A 878 -11.66 4.62 31.49
C VAL A 878 -11.75 3.09 31.55
N SER A 879 -11.62 2.46 30.38
CA SER A 879 -11.67 1.00 30.15
C SER A 879 -10.33 0.45 29.65
N THR A 880 -9.97 -0.76 30.08
CA THR A 880 -8.65 -1.38 29.86
C THR A 880 -8.42 -2.03 28.50
N GLY A 881 -9.45 -2.21 27.67
CA GLY A 881 -9.35 -3.14 26.55
C GLY A 881 -9.34 -4.61 27.00
N GLY A 882 -9.48 -5.55 26.06
CA GLY A 882 -9.45 -7.02 26.25
C GLY A 882 -8.17 -7.65 26.81
N TRP A 883 -7.27 -6.87 27.43
CA TRP A 883 -5.97 -7.34 27.95
C TRP A 883 -6.07 -8.48 28.99
N ILE A 884 -7.24 -8.67 29.61
CA ILE A 884 -7.43 -9.76 30.59
C ILE A 884 -7.22 -11.15 29.96
N GLU A 885 -7.38 -11.32 28.64
CA GLU A 885 -7.04 -12.59 27.97
C GLU A 885 -5.54 -12.93 28.11
N HIS A 886 -4.64 -11.97 27.89
CA HIS A 886 -3.21 -12.15 28.16
C HIS A 886 -2.90 -12.41 29.64
N VAL A 887 -3.74 -11.92 30.57
CA VAL A 887 -3.62 -12.20 32.01
C VAL A 887 -4.10 -13.61 32.36
N LEU A 888 -4.96 -14.23 31.55
CA LEU A 888 -5.50 -15.58 31.75
C LEU A 888 -4.59 -16.70 31.18
N THR A 889 -3.69 -16.41 30.23
CA THR A 889 -2.69 -17.38 29.74
C THR A 889 -1.55 -17.66 30.74
N GLN A 890 -1.45 -16.86 31.80
CA GLN A 890 -0.37 -16.93 32.79
C GLN A 890 -0.40 -18.21 33.62
N SER A 891 0.78 -18.72 34.01
CA SER A 891 0.92 -20.02 34.71
C SER A 891 0.26 -20.11 36.10
N ASP A 892 -0.09 -18.97 36.72
CA ASP A 892 -1.05 -18.87 37.82
C ASP A 892 -2.04 -17.74 37.48
N PRO A 893 -3.15 -18.04 36.78
CA PRO A 893 -4.06 -17.01 36.29
C PRO A 893 -4.88 -16.40 37.44
N HIS A 894 -5.05 -17.11 38.56
CA HIS A 894 -5.72 -16.56 39.73
C HIS A 894 -4.88 -15.44 40.37
N ALA A 895 -3.59 -15.68 40.61
CA ALA A 895 -2.69 -14.67 41.16
C ALA A 895 -2.33 -13.58 40.14
N ALA A 896 -2.35 -13.87 38.84
CA ALA A 896 -2.19 -12.87 37.78
C ALA A 896 -3.37 -11.90 37.74
N VAL A 897 -4.61 -12.40 37.68
CA VAL A 897 -5.83 -11.57 37.71
C VAL A 897 -5.90 -10.72 38.98
N ASP A 898 -5.59 -11.27 40.16
CA ASP A 898 -5.64 -10.47 41.41
C ASP A 898 -4.65 -9.30 41.41
N LYS A 899 -3.45 -9.49 40.84
CA LYS A 899 -2.46 -8.41 40.67
C LYS A 899 -2.88 -7.40 39.60
N TYR A 900 -3.43 -7.87 38.49
CA TYR A 900 -3.92 -7.04 37.38
C TYR A 900 -5.04 -6.10 37.86
N LEU A 901 -6.07 -6.63 38.51
CA LEU A 901 -7.18 -5.85 39.05
C LEU A 901 -6.70 -4.82 40.10
N GLN A 902 -5.77 -5.21 40.98
CA GLN A 902 -5.17 -4.27 41.93
C GLN A 902 -4.39 -3.17 41.19
N LYS A 903 -3.56 -3.49 40.19
CA LYS A 903 -2.75 -2.50 39.47
C LYS A 903 -3.61 -1.55 38.64
N CYS A 904 -4.65 -2.04 37.95
CA CYS A 904 -5.59 -1.20 37.22
C CYS A 904 -6.30 -0.20 38.15
N LYS A 905 -6.74 -0.66 39.33
CA LYS A 905 -7.30 0.19 40.37
C LYS A 905 -6.30 1.20 40.94
N ASP A 906 -5.04 0.79 41.13
CA ASP A 906 -3.98 1.65 41.65
C ASP A 906 -3.61 2.77 40.66
N VAL A 907 -3.68 2.53 39.34
CA VAL A 907 -3.40 3.56 38.31
C VAL A 907 -4.60 4.47 38.03
N GLY A 908 -5.83 3.97 38.15
CA GLY A 908 -7.06 4.77 38.04
C GLY A 908 -8.08 4.28 37.00
N PHE A 909 -8.04 3.02 36.56
CA PHE A 909 -9.08 2.47 35.69
C PHE A 909 -10.41 2.29 36.44
N ASP A 910 -11.53 2.54 35.76
CA ASP A 910 -12.89 2.32 36.29
C ASP A 910 -13.46 0.96 35.83
N VAL A 911 -13.26 0.66 34.54
CA VAL A 911 -13.86 -0.46 33.83
C VAL A 911 -12.77 -1.47 33.47
N ILE A 912 -13.01 -2.74 33.82
CA ILE A 912 -12.26 -3.88 33.30
C ILE A 912 -13.11 -4.53 32.21
N GLU A 913 -12.58 -4.54 31.01
CA GLU A 913 -13.13 -5.30 29.90
C GLU A 913 -12.86 -6.79 30.11
N ILE A 914 -13.84 -7.63 29.77
CA ILE A 914 -13.69 -9.09 29.84
C ILE A 914 -14.10 -9.68 28.50
N SER A 915 -13.20 -9.56 27.52
CA SER A 915 -13.27 -10.19 26.22
C SER A 915 -13.00 -11.70 26.28
N ALA A 916 -13.32 -12.38 25.19
CA ALA A 916 -13.12 -13.82 25.00
C ALA A 916 -12.89 -14.14 23.51
N GLY A 917 -12.19 -13.25 22.80
CA GLY A 917 -12.00 -13.31 21.35
C GLY A 917 -11.05 -14.43 20.97
N PHE A 918 -9.88 -14.47 21.61
CA PHE A 918 -8.83 -15.48 21.39
C PHE A 918 -8.92 -16.64 22.40
N LEU A 919 -9.53 -16.44 23.57
CA LEU A 919 -9.67 -17.43 24.63
C LEU A 919 -11.12 -17.84 24.90
N SER A 920 -11.40 -19.14 24.79
CA SER A 920 -12.72 -19.69 25.08
C SER A 920 -12.97 -19.81 26.59
N ILE A 921 -13.60 -18.77 27.18
CA ILE A 921 -13.92 -18.72 28.62
C ILE A 921 -15.23 -19.49 28.92
N PRO A 922 -15.22 -20.51 29.81
CA PRO A 922 -16.45 -21.20 30.22
C PRO A 922 -17.47 -20.25 30.88
N PRO A 923 -18.80 -20.40 30.65
CA PRO A 923 -19.80 -19.45 31.15
C PRO A 923 -19.80 -19.22 32.67
N ASP A 924 -19.49 -20.25 33.45
CA ASP A 924 -19.41 -20.16 34.92
C ASP A 924 -18.11 -19.47 35.36
N ASP A 925 -17.05 -19.53 34.56
CA ASP A 925 -15.74 -18.93 34.85
C ASP A 925 -15.73 -17.45 34.49
N TRP A 926 -16.44 -17.07 33.43
CA TRP A 926 -16.71 -15.67 33.09
C TRP A 926 -17.47 -14.95 34.20
N LEU A 927 -18.48 -15.62 34.83
CA LEU A 927 -19.13 -15.08 36.02
C LEU A 927 -18.17 -14.97 37.21
N ARG A 928 -17.27 -15.94 37.42
CA ARG A 928 -16.24 -15.86 38.48
C ARG A 928 -15.24 -14.71 38.25
N LEU A 929 -14.98 -14.32 36.99
CA LEU A 929 -14.19 -13.13 36.66
C LEU A 929 -14.96 -11.83 36.91
N ILE A 930 -16.24 -11.76 36.51
CA ILE A 930 -17.13 -10.62 36.82
C ILE A 930 -17.23 -10.41 38.34
N ASP A 931 -17.46 -11.48 39.11
CA ASP A 931 -17.45 -11.43 40.57
C ASP A 931 -16.11 -10.92 41.11
N ARG A 932 -14.97 -11.32 40.54
CA ARG A 932 -13.64 -10.83 40.95
C ARG A 932 -13.46 -9.34 40.67
N VAL A 933 -13.83 -8.86 39.49
CA VAL A 933 -13.79 -7.44 39.11
C VAL A 933 -14.67 -6.61 40.06
N HIS A 934 -15.90 -7.03 40.31
CA HIS A 934 -16.82 -6.36 41.24
C HIS A 934 -16.31 -6.39 42.70
N ASN A 935 -15.71 -7.51 43.16
CA ASN A 935 -15.10 -7.60 44.49
C ASN A 935 -13.82 -6.75 44.63
N ALA A 936 -13.06 -6.53 43.55
CA ALA A 936 -11.99 -5.54 43.51
C ALA A 936 -12.52 -4.10 43.58
N GLY A 937 -13.82 -3.88 43.35
CA GLY A 937 -14.46 -2.56 43.33
C GLY A 937 -14.20 -1.80 42.03
N LEU A 938 -14.19 -2.54 40.91
CA LEU A 938 -14.14 -2.05 39.52
C LEU A 938 -15.42 -2.49 38.80
N ILE A 939 -15.73 -1.90 37.64
CA ILE A 939 -16.90 -2.24 36.82
C ILE A 939 -16.49 -3.32 35.81
N ALA A 940 -17.25 -4.42 35.72
CA ALA A 940 -17.06 -5.41 34.65
C ALA A 940 -17.85 -5.02 33.39
N LYS A 941 -17.16 -4.98 32.24
CA LYS A 941 -17.75 -4.86 30.90
C LYS A 941 -17.36 -6.09 30.06
N PRO A 942 -18.12 -7.20 30.11
CA PRO A 942 -17.85 -8.34 29.25
C PRO A 942 -18.16 -8.01 27.79
N GLU A 943 -17.39 -8.62 26.89
CA GLU A 943 -17.40 -8.35 25.44
C GLU A 943 -17.67 -9.66 24.67
N CYS A 944 -18.49 -9.61 23.63
CA CYS A 944 -19.10 -10.80 23.02
C CYS A 944 -19.25 -10.70 21.49
N GLY A 945 -18.38 -11.36 20.74
CA GLY A 945 -18.59 -11.73 19.33
C GLY A 945 -19.41 -13.02 19.13
N ILE A 946 -19.90 -13.25 17.91
CA ILE A 946 -20.60 -14.51 17.53
C ILE A 946 -19.68 -15.60 16.97
N GLN A 947 -18.42 -15.27 16.67
CA GLN A 947 -17.36 -16.21 16.29
C GLN A 947 -16.32 -16.34 17.41
N PHE A 948 -15.53 -17.41 17.33
CA PHE A 948 -14.34 -17.62 18.17
C PHE A 948 -13.11 -17.38 17.28
N GLY A 949 -12.11 -16.66 17.77
CA GLY A 949 -11.13 -15.99 16.91
C GLY A 949 -11.63 -14.65 16.37
N ALA A 950 -12.76 -14.15 16.88
CA ALA A 950 -13.22 -12.78 16.61
C ALA A 950 -12.41 -11.80 17.47
N GLY A 951 -11.85 -10.78 16.85
CA GLY A 951 -11.08 -9.71 17.47
C GLY A 951 -9.66 -9.63 16.91
N GLY A 952 -9.19 -8.42 16.61
CA GLY A 952 -7.79 -8.15 16.29
C GLY A 952 -7.40 -8.37 14.82
N ASP A 953 -8.25 -7.96 13.89
CA ASP A 953 -7.98 -7.88 12.43
C ASP A 953 -7.97 -9.25 11.70
N THR A 954 -8.72 -10.24 12.22
CA THR A 954 -8.93 -11.54 11.58
C THR A 954 -9.72 -11.39 10.28
N SER A 955 -9.26 -12.02 9.18
CA SER A 955 -9.86 -11.81 7.86
C SER A 955 -11.29 -12.36 7.71
N SER A 956 -12.02 -11.85 6.71
CA SER A 956 -13.38 -12.33 6.40
C SER A 956 -13.39 -13.81 6.03
N GLU A 957 -12.38 -14.27 5.29
CA GLU A 957 -12.18 -15.64 4.87
C GLU A 957 -11.93 -16.58 6.06
N GLU A 958 -11.06 -16.18 7.00
CA GLU A 958 -10.79 -16.96 8.22
C GLU A 958 -12.04 -17.10 9.09
N LEU A 959 -12.78 -16.00 9.29
CA LEU A 959 -14.03 -15.99 10.06
C LEU A 959 -15.12 -16.84 9.40
N GLU A 960 -15.25 -16.81 8.07
CA GLU A 960 -16.18 -17.69 7.33
C GLU A 960 -15.81 -19.16 7.53
N SER A 961 -14.52 -19.52 7.55
CA SER A 961 -14.06 -20.90 7.79
C SER A 961 -14.37 -21.42 9.21
N LEU A 962 -14.31 -20.55 10.22
CA LEU A 962 -14.57 -20.87 11.63
C LEU A 962 -16.07 -21.04 11.94
N GLY A 963 -16.94 -20.50 11.07
CA GLY A 963 -18.39 -20.64 11.10
C GLY A 963 -19.11 -19.75 12.11
N THR A 964 -20.13 -19.01 11.66
CA THR A 964 -20.93 -18.15 12.55
C THR A 964 -21.71 -18.96 13.58
N SER A 965 -21.65 -18.59 14.85
CA SER A 965 -22.35 -19.32 15.90
C SER A 965 -23.72 -18.73 16.28
N ASP A 966 -24.60 -19.58 16.82
CA ASP A 966 -25.98 -19.24 17.18
C ASP A 966 -26.07 -18.03 18.15
N PRO A 967 -26.74 -16.93 17.78
CA PRO A 967 -26.98 -15.76 18.64
C PRO A 967 -27.59 -16.08 20.00
N SER A 968 -28.30 -17.21 20.13
CA SER A 968 -28.81 -17.68 21.41
C SER A 968 -27.71 -17.85 22.46
N LYS A 969 -26.45 -18.11 22.06
CA LYS A 969 -25.29 -18.15 22.99
C LYS A 969 -25.08 -16.80 23.67
N ILE A 970 -24.91 -15.72 22.90
CA ILE A 970 -24.72 -14.36 23.43
C ILE A 970 -25.94 -13.96 24.25
N ILE A 971 -27.16 -14.19 23.74
CA ILE A 971 -28.40 -13.82 24.44
C ILE A 971 -28.51 -14.52 25.80
N ASN A 972 -28.20 -15.83 25.87
CA ASN A 972 -28.22 -16.57 27.13
C ASN A 972 -27.10 -16.13 28.08
N MET A 973 -25.91 -15.76 27.56
CA MET A 973 -24.82 -15.22 28.37
C MET A 973 -25.15 -13.81 28.90
N GLY A 974 -25.64 -12.91 28.06
CA GLY A 974 -26.05 -11.56 28.43
C GLY A 974 -27.15 -11.56 29.50
N LYS A 975 -28.11 -12.51 29.43
CA LYS A 975 -29.08 -12.74 30.51
C LYS A 975 -28.41 -13.14 31.83
N ARG A 976 -27.31 -13.90 31.81
CA ARG A 976 -26.51 -14.20 33.02
C ARG A 976 -25.75 -12.96 33.50
N PHE A 977 -25.15 -12.19 32.62
CA PHE A 977 -24.42 -10.95 32.96
C PHE A 977 -25.32 -9.86 33.57
N VAL A 978 -26.51 -9.62 33.00
CA VAL A 978 -27.51 -8.71 33.57
C VAL A 978 -27.92 -9.15 34.98
N ASN A 979 -28.10 -10.46 35.21
CA ASN A 979 -28.38 -11.00 36.54
C ASN A 979 -27.18 -10.92 37.51
N ALA A 980 -25.95 -10.90 37.00
CA ALA A 980 -24.72 -10.69 37.77
C ALA A 980 -24.42 -9.19 38.03
N GLY A 981 -25.33 -8.28 37.64
CA GLY A 981 -25.22 -6.85 37.93
C GLY A 981 -24.30 -6.05 37.00
N VAL A 982 -23.77 -6.66 35.93
CA VAL A 982 -22.95 -6.00 34.90
C VAL A 982 -23.60 -4.69 34.44
N GLU A 983 -22.83 -3.60 34.34
CA GLU A 983 -23.39 -2.32 33.90
C GLU A 983 -23.76 -2.37 32.42
N ARG A 984 -22.83 -2.85 31.58
CA ARG A 984 -22.85 -2.78 30.12
C ARG A 984 -22.16 -4.01 29.54
N ILE A 985 -22.73 -4.56 28.47
CA ILE A 985 -22.18 -5.67 27.69
C ILE A 985 -21.77 -5.07 26.35
N MET A 986 -20.52 -5.28 25.93
CA MET A 986 -20.09 -4.95 24.57
C MET A 986 -20.47 -6.10 23.62
N ILE A 987 -21.02 -5.75 22.46
CA ILE A 987 -21.21 -6.64 21.33
C ILE A 987 -20.20 -6.23 20.27
N GLU A 988 -19.36 -7.17 19.91
CA GLU A 988 -18.26 -6.98 18.97
C GLU A 988 -18.81 -6.88 17.54
N SER A 989 -18.20 -6.03 16.72
CA SER A 989 -18.58 -5.79 15.33
C SER A 989 -18.14 -6.94 14.42
N GLU A 990 -17.02 -7.59 14.75
CA GLU A 990 -16.43 -8.66 13.95
C GLU A 990 -17.35 -9.89 13.86
N GLY A 991 -17.58 -10.37 12.63
CA GLY A 991 -18.57 -11.41 12.35
C GLY A 991 -20.04 -10.92 12.29
N ILE A 992 -20.31 -9.66 12.65
CA ILE A 992 -21.67 -9.08 12.66
C ILE A 992 -21.83 -7.95 11.63
N THR A 993 -21.00 -6.93 11.69
CA THR A 993 -20.96 -5.77 10.78
C THR A 993 -19.58 -5.54 10.16
N GLU A 994 -18.55 -6.14 10.74
CA GLU A 994 -17.15 -6.09 10.32
C GLU A 994 -16.70 -7.50 9.92
N ASN A 995 -15.82 -7.57 8.93
CA ASN A 995 -15.29 -8.81 8.33
C ASN A 995 -16.38 -9.83 7.95
N VAL A 996 -17.45 -9.33 7.30
CA VAL A 996 -18.55 -10.12 6.72
C VAL A 996 -19.01 -9.55 5.38
N ARG A 997 -19.27 -10.43 4.39
CA ARG A 997 -19.80 -10.04 3.06
C ARG A 997 -21.20 -9.41 3.11
N SER A 998 -21.95 -9.60 4.20
CA SER A 998 -23.26 -8.98 4.42
C SER A 998 -23.56 -8.87 5.91
N TRP A 999 -23.93 -7.67 6.38
CA TRP A 999 -24.21 -7.42 7.80
C TRP A 999 -25.32 -8.32 8.38
N ARG A 1000 -24.99 -8.98 9.50
CA ARG A 1000 -25.85 -9.86 10.30
C ARG A 1000 -26.81 -9.06 11.19
N THR A 1001 -27.58 -8.18 10.55
CA THR A 1001 -28.59 -7.32 11.19
C THR A 1001 -29.68 -8.10 11.93
N ASP A 1002 -29.88 -9.38 11.58
CA ASP A 1002 -30.71 -10.33 12.31
C ASP A 1002 -30.24 -10.53 13.75
N VAL A 1003 -28.94 -10.74 13.95
CA VAL A 1003 -28.29 -10.98 15.25
C VAL A 1003 -28.50 -9.80 16.19
N ILE A 1004 -28.30 -8.59 15.66
CA ILE A 1004 -28.50 -7.31 16.39
C ILE A 1004 -29.96 -7.17 16.83
N GLN A 1005 -30.91 -7.49 15.94
CA GLN A 1005 -32.34 -7.46 16.26
C GLN A 1005 -32.76 -8.55 17.27
N GLU A 1006 -32.10 -9.70 17.32
CA GLU A 1006 -32.37 -10.73 18.34
C GLU A 1006 -31.80 -10.33 19.71
N ILE A 1007 -30.59 -9.76 19.74
CA ILE A 1007 -29.96 -9.22 20.95
C ILE A 1007 -30.83 -8.14 21.58
N LEU A 1008 -31.28 -7.14 20.80
CA LEU A 1008 -32.12 -6.04 21.29
C LEU A 1008 -33.59 -6.43 21.57
N ARG A 1009 -34.01 -7.62 21.16
CA ARG A 1009 -35.32 -8.20 21.52
C ARG A 1009 -35.29 -8.89 22.88
N GLU A 1010 -34.14 -9.47 23.24
CA GLU A 1010 -34.00 -10.38 24.38
C GLU A 1010 -33.14 -9.85 25.54
N LEU A 1011 -32.38 -8.76 25.33
CA LEU A 1011 -31.62 -8.01 26.34
C LEU A 1011 -32.10 -6.55 26.43
N PRO A 1012 -32.01 -5.89 27.61
CA PRO A 1012 -32.35 -4.47 27.73
C PRO A 1012 -31.37 -3.59 26.93
N ALA A 1013 -31.88 -2.69 26.07
CA ALA A 1013 -31.04 -1.87 25.20
C ALA A 1013 -30.08 -0.95 25.96
N GLU A 1014 -30.44 -0.50 27.18
CA GLU A 1014 -29.55 0.28 28.06
C GLU A 1014 -28.39 -0.54 28.66
N LYS A 1015 -28.46 -1.87 28.56
CA LYS A 1015 -27.42 -2.82 29.00
C LYS A 1015 -26.49 -3.27 27.88
N VAL A 1016 -26.79 -2.95 26.63
CA VAL A 1016 -26.01 -3.34 25.45
C VAL A 1016 -25.30 -2.11 24.88
N MET A 1017 -24.08 -2.30 24.38
CA MET A 1017 -23.31 -1.36 23.58
C MET A 1017 -22.75 -2.14 22.38
N PHE A 1018 -22.72 -1.52 21.21
CA PHE A 1018 -22.18 -2.14 20.01
C PHE A 1018 -20.89 -1.44 19.59
N GLU A 1019 -19.90 -2.22 19.16
CA GLU A 1019 -18.79 -1.69 18.39
C GLU A 1019 -19.27 -1.27 17.00
N ALA A 1020 -18.83 -0.10 16.57
CA ALA A 1020 -19.27 0.57 15.35
C ALA A 1020 -18.20 1.56 14.88
N ALA A 1021 -16.93 1.13 14.82
CA ALA A 1021 -15.78 1.98 14.45
C ALA A 1021 -15.70 2.35 12.95
N ASP A 1022 -16.80 2.18 12.21
CA ASP A 1022 -16.95 2.48 10.77
C ASP A 1022 -18.18 3.38 10.55
N PRO A 1023 -18.09 4.50 9.80
CA PRO A 1023 -19.20 5.45 9.67
C PRO A 1023 -20.51 4.92 9.07
N PRO A 1024 -20.51 4.10 8.00
CA PRO A 1024 -21.70 3.34 7.59
C PRO A 1024 -22.36 2.56 8.73
N VAL A 1025 -21.58 1.87 9.58
CA VAL A 1025 -22.09 1.06 10.69
C VAL A 1025 -22.76 1.94 11.76
N PHE A 1026 -22.13 3.02 12.24
CA PHE A 1026 -22.81 3.89 13.22
C PHE A 1026 -23.96 4.70 12.61
N ASN A 1027 -23.90 5.07 11.32
CA ASN A 1027 -25.04 5.67 10.61
C ASN A 1027 -26.24 4.71 10.59
N TRP A 1028 -26.00 3.42 10.33
CA TRP A 1028 -27.03 2.38 10.37
C TRP A 1028 -27.62 2.19 11.78
N TYR A 1029 -26.80 2.05 12.83
CA TYR A 1029 -27.29 1.92 14.21
C TYR A 1029 -28.16 3.13 14.63
N ILE A 1030 -27.76 4.35 14.25
CA ILE A 1030 -28.53 5.57 14.54
C ILE A 1030 -29.83 5.62 13.72
N ARG A 1031 -29.85 5.10 12.49
CA ARG A 1031 -31.03 5.05 11.63
C ARG A 1031 -32.09 4.07 12.12
N GLU A 1032 -31.68 2.85 12.50
CA GLU A 1032 -32.61 1.79 12.90
C GLU A 1032 -33.05 1.88 14.37
N PHE A 1033 -32.16 2.30 15.28
CA PHE A 1033 -32.42 2.32 16.73
C PHE A 1033 -32.45 3.72 17.36
N GLY A 1034 -32.19 4.77 16.57
CA GLY A 1034 -32.29 6.17 16.98
C GLY A 1034 -31.10 6.69 17.78
N ALA A 1035 -31.11 7.99 18.06
CA ALA A 1035 -30.00 8.73 18.67
C ALA A 1035 -29.57 8.30 20.09
N HIS A 1036 -30.23 7.30 20.69
CA HIS A 1036 -29.99 6.81 22.05
C HIS A 1036 -29.44 5.36 22.12
N VAL A 1037 -29.09 4.74 21.00
CA VAL A 1037 -28.26 3.51 20.99
C VAL A 1037 -26.88 3.79 21.60
N ASN A 1038 -26.36 2.88 22.42
CA ASN A 1038 -25.00 2.98 22.99
C ASN A 1038 -23.98 2.43 21.99
N LEU A 1039 -22.92 3.18 21.70
CA LEU A 1039 -21.92 2.79 20.70
C LEU A 1039 -20.49 3.01 21.21
N PHE A 1040 -19.60 2.14 20.77
CA PHE A 1040 -18.16 2.33 20.78
C PHE A 1040 -17.68 2.65 19.37
N VAL A 1041 -16.93 3.74 19.20
CA VAL A 1041 -16.47 4.27 17.90
C VAL A 1041 -15.01 4.73 17.99
N ASP A 1042 -14.35 5.02 16.87
CA ASP A 1042 -13.04 5.66 16.95
C ASP A 1042 -13.14 7.12 17.42
N HIS A 1043 -12.09 7.60 18.10
CA HIS A 1043 -12.01 8.98 18.58
C HIS A 1043 -12.13 10.03 17.47
N SER A 1044 -11.56 9.80 16.28
CA SER A 1044 -11.67 10.71 15.13
C SER A 1044 -13.12 10.93 14.66
N GLN A 1045 -13.99 9.92 14.86
CA GLN A 1045 -15.36 9.88 14.34
C GLN A 1045 -16.38 10.58 15.26
N ILE A 1046 -15.96 11.07 16.44
CA ILE A 1046 -16.84 11.63 17.47
C ILE A 1046 -17.73 12.79 16.97
N VAL A 1047 -17.23 13.59 16.02
CA VAL A 1047 -17.94 14.72 15.41
C VAL A 1047 -19.09 14.23 14.54
N GLN A 1048 -18.84 13.28 13.64
CA GLN A 1048 -19.84 12.75 12.71
C GLN A 1048 -20.97 12.02 13.46
N LEU A 1049 -20.63 11.17 14.43
CA LEU A 1049 -21.61 10.52 15.30
C LEU A 1049 -22.43 11.54 16.11
N THR A 1050 -21.81 12.62 16.57
CA THR A 1050 -22.49 13.70 17.30
C THR A 1050 -23.51 14.42 16.43
N CYS A 1051 -23.12 14.80 15.20
CA CYS A 1051 -23.99 15.42 14.21
C CYS A 1051 -25.20 14.57 13.87
N LEU A 1052 -24.99 13.25 13.67
CA LEU A 1052 -26.05 12.27 13.42
C LEU A 1052 -27.02 12.14 14.61
N ARG A 1053 -26.51 11.99 15.84
CA ARG A 1053 -27.33 11.93 17.05
C ARG A 1053 -28.17 13.21 17.22
N ALA A 1054 -27.56 14.38 17.05
CA ALA A 1054 -28.23 15.68 17.11
C ALA A 1054 -29.21 15.92 15.95
N GLY A 1055 -29.12 15.15 14.86
CA GLY A 1055 -29.98 15.27 13.67
C GLY A 1055 -29.67 16.49 12.80
N ILE A 1056 -28.51 17.14 12.99
CA ILE A 1056 -28.14 18.38 12.30
C ILE A 1056 -27.36 18.16 11.00
N TRP A 1057 -26.66 17.03 10.87
CA TRP A 1057 -25.93 16.61 9.68
C TRP A 1057 -25.78 15.08 9.67
N GLY A 1058 -25.52 14.49 8.50
CA GLY A 1058 -25.56 13.04 8.29
C GLY A 1058 -25.63 12.67 6.80
N MET A 1059 -25.64 11.37 6.52
CA MET A 1059 -25.72 10.82 5.17
C MET A 1059 -27.09 11.09 4.51
N ALA A 1060 -27.19 10.95 3.19
CA ALA A 1060 -28.43 11.19 2.45
C ALA A 1060 -29.63 10.34 2.93
N ASP A 1061 -29.39 9.20 3.57
CA ASP A 1061 -30.42 8.32 4.14
C ASP A 1061 -30.88 8.75 5.55
N THR A 1062 -30.06 9.48 6.33
CA THR A 1062 -30.34 9.90 7.73
C THR A 1062 -30.55 11.42 7.91
N PHE A 1063 -30.01 12.26 7.03
CA PHE A 1063 -30.12 13.72 7.12
C PHE A 1063 -31.57 14.21 7.21
N GLY A 1064 -31.86 15.03 8.23
CA GLY A 1064 -33.20 15.56 8.52
C GLY A 1064 -34.25 14.52 8.95
N LYS A 1065 -33.87 13.25 9.12
CA LYS A 1065 -34.80 12.12 9.40
C LYS A 1065 -34.66 11.56 10.82
N ILE A 1066 -33.52 11.75 11.48
CA ILE A 1066 -33.32 11.33 12.88
C ILE A 1066 -34.03 12.31 13.82
N THR A 1067 -35.11 11.85 14.48
CA THR A 1067 -35.81 12.62 15.51
C THR A 1067 -35.97 11.79 16.79
N THR A 1068 -35.83 12.45 17.94
CA THR A 1068 -36.16 11.88 19.26
C THR A 1068 -37.55 12.33 19.70
N PHE A 1069 -38.13 11.61 20.66
CA PHE A 1069 -39.31 12.03 21.43
C PHE A 1069 -38.92 11.99 22.92
N PRO A 1070 -38.85 13.14 23.62
CA PRO A 1070 -38.34 13.24 24.99
C PRO A 1070 -39.38 12.88 26.08
#